data_AF-A0A1L0DMT3-F1
#
_entry.id   AF-A0A1L0DMT3-F1
#
_cell.length_a   1.000
_cell.length_b   1.000
_cell.length_c   1.000
_cell.angle_alpha   90.00
_cell.angle_beta   90.00
_cell.angle_gamma   90.00
#
_symmetry.space_group_name_H-M   'P 1'
#
loop_
_entity.id
_entity.type
_entity.pdbx_description
1 polymer ?
#
loop_
_entity_poly.entity_id
_entity_poly.type
_entity_poly.pdbx_seq_one_letter_code
_entity_poly.pdbx_strand_id
1 'polypeptide(L)'
;MSSEEQLVALFSKIGLADKKAAEIAKNKKVSSSFVAILAEGNITESSEVDDKKLTLLHALAVESKNAGDEPIEGRSLATAAILDGRLKTNLQVTEAMKYIVENGASSTAEGMDASAGVGIELSRDDIKAEISKYIDAHREIVEAKRYAGVPALLGETKKLPSLKWAAPSLFKPVIDELALEIFGPKDERDVVKKEKKKKDAKPAAGAKVAATPEPERSMFSEGFLGDLHKPGENPQAYPELMKEHLAFTKGKVFTRFPPEPNGFLHIGHSKAIMVNFGYAKFHDGHCYLRYDDTNPEAEEEVYFNSIKSMVEWLGFGPWKITYSSDYFDRLYELAEKLIEVGKAYVCHCTAEEVKAQRGMKADGTLGGERFACPHRDRSVEDNLTQFRSMRDGGYKPGEATLRMKQDITSPSPQMWDLVAYRVLNAPHHRTGDKWKIYPTYDFTHCLVDSFENISHSLCTTEFRLSRESYEWLCDALHVYRPAQREYGRLNITGTIMSKRKIAKLVNEGYVRGWDDPRLYTLESIKRRGVPPGAILSFINTLGVTTSTTNIQVVRFESAVRQYLDVTTPRLMVLLEPVLCEIDNVDDDFEEVVEMSYKPGSDEKFGVRKLTFSKRFYIDRSDYRDEVDKEYFRLAPGQPVGLMKVPFNVSVKEVIRDASGNITKIIVNYDKDIKKKPKTYIQWVGEKNVKQVKEVRIYNQLFHSENPSAHVDGFLSDINEDSLEVVKGSIIESAGFDDIQKRSPLNIGVEGSEFNIKEKKGAETVRFQALRIGYFCVDKDSEGENVILNRIVTLKEDAAK
;
A
#
# COMPACT_ATOMS: atom_id res chain seq x y z
N MET A 1 -45.21 9.38 -16.67
CA MET A 1 -43.83 9.16 -16.19
C MET A 1 -43.93 8.64 -14.76
N SER A 2 -43.34 7.49 -14.47
CA SER A 2 -43.22 6.97 -13.11
C SER A 2 -42.35 7.91 -12.26
N SER A 3 -42.58 8.00 -10.95
CA SER A 3 -41.71 8.78 -10.07
C SER A 3 -40.30 8.17 -10.04
N GLU A 4 -39.28 8.97 -9.73
CA GLU A 4 -37.89 8.49 -9.60
C GLU A 4 -37.83 7.28 -8.65
N GLU A 5 -38.55 7.34 -7.52
CA GLU A 5 -38.68 6.25 -6.55
C GLU A 5 -39.29 4.97 -7.14
N GLN A 6 -40.28 5.08 -8.04
CA GLN A 6 -40.89 3.93 -8.72
C GLN A 6 -39.93 3.27 -9.72
N LEU A 7 -39.10 4.08 -10.41
CA LEU A 7 -38.08 3.57 -11.33
C LEU A 7 -36.96 2.87 -10.57
N VAL A 8 -36.52 3.42 -9.44
CA VAL A 8 -35.53 2.77 -8.57
C VAL A 8 -36.07 1.42 -8.10
N ALA A 9 -37.30 1.37 -7.60
CA ALA A 9 -37.92 0.12 -7.17
C ALA A 9 -38.00 -0.93 -8.30
N LEU A 10 -38.38 -0.51 -9.51
CA LEU A 10 -38.44 -1.39 -10.68
C LEU A 10 -37.04 -1.93 -11.04
N PHE A 11 -36.04 -1.05 -11.13
CA PHE A 11 -34.67 -1.42 -11.51
C PHE A 11 -34.00 -2.31 -10.45
N SER A 12 -34.24 -2.05 -9.17
CA SER A 12 -33.74 -2.91 -8.09
C SER A 12 -34.34 -4.31 -8.13
N LYS A 13 -35.66 -4.44 -8.42
CA LYS A 13 -36.34 -5.73 -8.49
C LYS A 13 -35.89 -6.62 -9.64
N ILE A 14 -35.46 -6.03 -10.76
CA ILE A 14 -34.90 -6.79 -11.90
C ILE A 14 -33.42 -7.14 -11.71
N GLY A 15 -32.81 -6.83 -10.56
CA GLY A 15 -31.44 -7.24 -10.19
C GLY A 15 -30.37 -6.15 -10.27
N LEU A 16 -30.70 -4.89 -10.58
CA LEU A 16 -29.69 -3.81 -10.53
C LEU A 16 -29.44 -3.39 -9.08
N ALA A 17 -28.16 -3.27 -8.70
CA ALA A 17 -27.79 -2.71 -7.41
C ALA A 17 -28.46 -1.33 -7.17
N ASP A 18 -28.98 -1.08 -5.96
CA ASP A 18 -29.78 0.10 -5.63
C ASP A 18 -29.13 1.43 -6.03
N LYS A 19 -27.79 1.52 -5.93
CA LYS A 19 -27.04 2.71 -6.34
C LYS A 19 -27.10 2.96 -7.86
N LYS A 20 -27.01 1.89 -8.66
CA LYS A 20 -27.07 1.95 -10.14
C LYS A 20 -28.51 2.18 -10.60
N ALA A 21 -29.49 1.56 -9.93
CA ALA A 21 -30.91 1.86 -10.12
C ALA A 21 -31.22 3.36 -9.91
N ALA A 22 -30.72 3.95 -8.81
CA ALA A 22 -30.83 5.38 -8.53
C ALA A 22 -30.11 6.27 -9.55
N GLU A 23 -28.93 5.87 -10.02
CA GLU A 23 -28.20 6.61 -11.05
C GLU A 23 -28.95 6.64 -12.38
N ILE A 24 -29.47 5.48 -12.82
CA ILE A 24 -30.24 5.36 -14.06
C ILE A 24 -31.52 6.20 -13.94
N ALA A 25 -32.25 6.08 -12.83
CA ALA A 25 -33.51 6.79 -12.60
C ALA A 25 -33.36 8.32 -12.60
N LYS A 26 -32.21 8.88 -12.19
CA LYS A 26 -31.92 10.32 -12.22
C LYS A 26 -31.81 10.89 -13.63
N ASN A 27 -31.36 10.09 -14.59
CA ASN A 27 -31.22 10.54 -15.97
C ASN A 27 -32.47 10.20 -16.77
N LYS A 28 -33.43 11.14 -16.81
CA LYS A 28 -34.74 10.97 -17.46
C LYS A 28 -34.70 10.38 -18.88
N LYS A 29 -33.69 10.73 -19.69
CA LYS A 29 -33.55 10.18 -21.05
C LYS A 29 -33.13 8.71 -21.00
N VAL A 30 -32.08 8.39 -20.24
CA VAL A 30 -31.58 7.01 -20.10
C VAL A 30 -32.59 6.12 -19.39
N SER A 31 -33.25 6.59 -18.34
CA SER A 31 -34.28 5.82 -17.63
C SER A 31 -35.47 5.49 -18.52
N SER A 32 -35.90 6.43 -19.36
CA SER A 32 -37.01 6.21 -20.30
C SER A 32 -36.61 5.21 -21.39
N SER A 33 -35.41 5.33 -21.94
CA SER A 33 -34.87 4.35 -22.91
C SER A 33 -34.69 2.97 -22.27
N PHE A 34 -34.22 2.90 -21.03
CA PHE A 34 -34.01 1.64 -20.33
C PHE A 34 -35.34 0.93 -20.04
N VAL A 35 -36.38 1.65 -19.58
CA VAL A 35 -37.73 1.09 -19.42
C VAL A 35 -38.28 0.54 -20.74
N ALA A 36 -38.06 1.24 -21.86
CA ALA A 36 -38.50 0.77 -23.16
C ALA A 36 -37.74 -0.49 -23.62
N ILE A 37 -36.43 -0.56 -23.36
CA ILE A 37 -35.60 -1.75 -23.63
C ILE A 37 -36.06 -2.95 -22.78
N LEU A 38 -36.38 -2.73 -21.50
CA LEU A 38 -36.93 -3.79 -20.65
C LEU A 38 -38.27 -4.32 -21.19
N ALA A 39 -39.13 -3.43 -21.68
CA ALA A 39 -40.39 -3.82 -22.33
C ALA A 39 -40.17 -4.59 -23.64
N GLU A 40 -39.25 -4.14 -24.50
CA GLU A 40 -38.86 -4.85 -25.74
C GLU A 40 -38.32 -6.26 -25.47
N GLY A 41 -37.60 -6.42 -24.36
CA GLY A 41 -37.03 -7.69 -23.92
C GLY A 41 -37.98 -8.58 -23.12
N ASN A 42 -39.23 -8.15 -22.89
CA ASN A 42 -40.18 -8.79 -21.97
C ASN A 42 -39.59 -9.07 -20.56
N ILE A 43 -38.73 -8.17 -20.07
CA ILE A 43 -38.09 -8.28 -18.76
C ILE A 43 -39.02 -7.68 -17.71
N THR A 44 -39.40 -8.51 -16.74
CA THR A 44 -40.34 -8.16 -15.66
C THR A 44 -39.65 -8.31 -14.30
N GLU A 45 -40.32 -7.90 -13.22
CA GLU A 45 -39.81 -8.06 -11.84
C GLU A 45 -39.51 -9.52 -11.46
N SER A 46 -40.02 -10.51 -12.21
CA SER A 46 -39.76 -11.94 -12.00
C SER A 46 -38.77 -12.55 -13.00
N SER A 47 -38.17 -11.76 -13.88
CA SER A 47 -37.19 -12.23 -14.86
C SER A 47 -35.80 -12.31 -14.24
N GLU A 48 -35.20 -13.50 -14.18
CA GLU A 48 -33.79 -13.67 -13.80
C GLU A 48 -32.88 -13.31 -14.98
N VAL A 49 -32.36 -12.10 -14.99
CA VAL A 49 -31.36 -11.63 -15.97
C VAL A 49 -30.03 -11.41 -15.25
N ASP A 50 -28.95 -11.98 -15.77
CA ASP A 50 -27.63 -11.83 -15.15
C ASP A 50 -27.10 -10.37 -15.21
N ASP A 51 -26.24 -10.02 -14.25
CA ASP A 51 -25.67 -8.68 -14.10
C ASP A 51 -24.91 -8.17 -15.34
N LYS A 52 -24.32 -9.08 -16.13
CA LYS A 52 -23.59 -8.71 -17.35
C LYS A 52 -24.57 -8.27 -18.42
N LYS A 53 -25.67 -9.02 -18.63
CA LYS A 53 -26.74 -8.64 -19.56
C LYS A 53 -27.42 -7.34 -19.14
N LEU A 54 -27.74 -7.16 -17.85
CA LEU A 54 -28.30 -5.90 -17.35
C LEU A 54 -27.36 -4.71 -17.59
N THR A 55 -26.05 -4.93 -17.48
CA THR A 55 -25.05 -3.90 -17.78
C THR A 55 -25.00 -3.55 -19.26
N LEU A 56 -25.12 -4.55 -20.15
CA LEU A 56 -25.18 -4.32 -21.60
C LEU A 56 -26.49 -3.66 -22.03
N LEU A 57 -27.63 -4.02 -21.43
CA LEU A 57 -28.92 -3.35 -21.66
C LEU A 57 -28.89 -1.90 -21.19
N HIS A 58 -28.20 -1.60 -20.10
CA HIS A 58 -27.95 -0.21 -19.68
C HIS A 58 -27.06 0.54 -20.68
N ALA A 59 -26.00 -0.11 -21.19
CA ALA A 59 -25.17 0.49 -22.25
C ALA A 59 -26.00 0.78 -23.52
N LEU A 60 -26.90 -0.13 -23.90
CA LEU A 60 -27.86 0.06 -25.00
C LEU A 60 -28.79 1.25 -24.75
N ALA A 61 -29.24 1.47 -23.51
CA ALA A 61 -30.04 2.64 -23.14
C ALA A 61 -29.25 3.96 -23.24
N VAL A 62 -27.95 3.94 -22.90
CA VAL A 62 -27.06 5.09 -23.04
C VAL A 62 -26.80 5.42 -24.51
N GLU A 63 -26.56 4.41 -25.35
CA GLU A 63 -26.40 4.62 -26.80
C GLU A 63 -27.71 5.08 -27.46
N SER A 64 -28.85 4.56 -26.99
CA SER A 64 -30.17 5.01 -27.45
C SER A 64 -30.42 6.49 -27.17
N LYS A 65 -29.91 7.02 -26.05
CA LYS A 65 -30.00 8.47 -25.76
C LYS A 65 -29.25 9.31 -26.80
N ASN A 66 -28.17 8.79 -27.38
CA ASN A 66 -27.33 9.54 -28.32
C ASN A 66 -27.93 9.61 -29.74
N ALA A 67 -28.96 8.80 -30.04
CA ALA A 67 -29.57 8.68 -31.36
C ALA A 67 -30.79 9.59 -31.60
N GLY A 68 -31.28 10.33 -30.60
CA GLY A 68 -32.39 11.27 -30.73
C GLY A 68 -33.56 10.99 -29.76
N ASP A 69 -34.61 11.84 -29.82
CA ASP A 69 -35.80 11.75 -28.94
C ASP A 69 -36.96 10.92 -29.56
N GLU A 70 -36.76 10.32 -30.75
CA GLU A 70 -37.74 9.45 -31.42
C GLU A 70 -37.51 7.94 -31.14
N PRO A 71 -38.54 7.08 -31.24
CA PRO A 71 -38.38 5.63 -31.13
C PRO A 71 -37.39 5.10 -32.17
N ILE A 72 -36.34 4.43 -31.72
CA ILE A 72 -35.33 3.86 -32.61
C ILE A 72 -35.89 2.57 -33.20
N GLU A 73 -36.38 2.64 -34.44
CA GLU A 73 -36.84 1.49 -35.20
C GLU A 73 -35.70 0.46 -35.34
N GLY A 74 -35.94 -0.78 -34.92
CA GLY A 74 -34.94 -1.85 -34.95
C GLY A 74 -34.15 -2.07 -33.66
N ARG A 75 -34.29 -1.23 -32.61
CA ARG A 75 -33.59 -1.41 -31.32
C ARG A 75 -33.87 -2.76 -30.66
N SER A 76 -35.07 -3.30 -30.84
CA SER A 76 -35.45 -4.61 -30.31
C SER A 76 -34.54 -5.74 -30.79
N LEU A 77 -33.87 -5.59 -31.94
CA LEU A 77 -32.87 -6.55 -32.44
C LEU A 77 -31.63 -6.60 -31.53
N ALA A 78 -31.13 -5.44 -31.10
CA ALA A 78 -30.02 -5.36 -30.15
C ALA A 78 -30.43 -5.81 -28.75
N THR A 79 -31.65 -5.47 -28.31
CA THR A 79 -32.23 -5.97 -27.05
C THR A 79 -32.27 -7.50 -27.05
N ALA A 80 -32.77 -8.12 -28.12
CA ALA A 80 -32.80 -9.58 -28.26
C ALA A 80 -31.39 -10.20 -28.30
N ALA A 81 -30.45 -9.58 -29.03
CA ALA A 81 -29.08 -10.08 -29.17
C ALA A 81 -28.24 -9.98 -27.89
N ILE A 82 -28.59 -9.08 -26.95
CA ILE A 82 -28.00 -9.05 -25.61
C ILE A 82 -28.58 -10.19 -24.76
N LEU A 83 -29.89 -10.43 -24.86
CA LEU A 83 -30.58 -11.44 -24.06
C LEU A 83 -30.24 -12.87 -24.47
N ASP A 84 -30.07 -13.13 -25.76
CA ASP A 84 -29.63 -14.44 -26.28
C ASP A 84 -28.10 -14.66 -26.20
N GLY A 85 -27.33 -13.63 -25.84
CA GLY A 85 -25.89 -13.71 -25.58
C GLY A 85 -24.99 -13.55 -26.82
N ARG A 86 -25.54 -13.12 -27.96
CA ARG A 86 -24.77 -12.78 -29.18
C ARG A 86 -23.91 -11.52 -29.00
N LEU A 87 -24.44 -10.48 -28.36
CA LEU A 87 -23.70 -9.27 -28.00
C LEU A 87 -23.14 -9.42 -26.58
N LYS A 88 -21.80 -9.44 -26.46
CA LYS A 88 -21.10 -9.77 -25.21
C LYS A 88 -20.32 -8.59 -24.62
N THR A 89 -20.13 -7.50 -25.37
CA THR A 89 -19.31 -6.35 -24.95
C THR A 89 -19.95 -5.01 -25.32
N ASN A 90 -19.57 -3.93 -24.61
CA ASN A 90 -20.05 -2.58 -24.90
C ASN A 90 -19.72 -2.13 -26.34
N LEU A 91 -18.56 -2.51 -26.88
CA LEU A 91 -18.18 -2.16 -28.26
C LEU A 91 -19.13 -2.78 -29.29
N GLN A 92 -19.51 -4.03 -29.08
CA GLN A 92 -20.48 -4.70 -29.96
C GLN A 92 -21.85 -4.03 -29.87
N VAL A 93 -22.27 -3.59 -28.67
CA VAL A 93 -23.52 -2.82 -28.47
C VAL A 93 -23.46 -1.47 -29.20
N THR A 94 -22.36 -0.74 -29.11
CA THR A 94 -22.17 0.54 -29.81
C THR A 94 -22.22 0.36 -31.33
N GLU A 95 -21.55 -0.64 -31.89
CA GLU A 95 -21.54 -0.90 -33.35
C GLU A 95 -22.88 -1.46 -33.85
N ALA A 96 -23.57 -2.29 -33.05
CA ALA A 96 -24.93 -2.73 -33.34
C ALA A 96 -25.89 -1.54 -33.43
N MET A 97 -25.80 -0.60 -32.48
CA MET A 97 -26.62 0.61 -32.49
C MET A 97 -26.30 1.53 -33.66
N LYS A 98 -25.03 1.64 -34.05
CA LYS A 98 -24.63 2.39 -35.23
C LYS A 98 -25.28 1.81 -36.50
N TYR A 99 -25.24 0.49 -36.68
CA TYR A 99 -25.92 -0.18 -37.78
C TYR A 99 -27.43 0.08 -37.77
N ILE A 100 -28.07 -0.05 -36.60
CA ILE A 100 -29.52 0.16 -36.44
C ILE A 100 -29.91 1.59 -36.81
N VAL A 101 -29.15 2.59 -36.36
CA VAL A 101 -29.40 4.00 -36.68
C VAL A 101 -29.19 4.30 -38.17
N GLU A 102 -28.19 3.67 -38.80
CA GLU A 102 -27.91 3.85 -40.23
C GLU A 102 -28.96 3.19 -41.14
N ASN A 103 -29.62 2.12 -40.70
CA ASN A 103 -30.53 1.32 -41.53
C ASN A 103 -32.01 1.43 -41.13
N GLY A 104 -32.34 1.98 -39.95
CA GLY A 104 -33.71 2.21 -39.47
C GLY A 104 -34.59 0.96 -39.57
N ALA A 105 -35.81 1.09 -40.09
CA ALA A 105 -36.73 -0.03 -40.36
C ALA A 105 -36.17 -1.14 -41.27
N SER A 106 -35.09 -0.89 -42.02
CA SER A 106 -34.45 -1.91 -42.88
C SER A 106 -33.38 -2.73 -42.15
N SER A 107 -33.19 -2.49 -40.85
CA SER A 107 -32.23 -3.25 -40.04
C SER A 107 -32.62 -4.72 -39.96
N THR A 108 -31.69 -5.62 -40.27
CA THR A 108 -31.87 -7.07 -40.09
C THR A 108 -30.97 -7.60 -38.97
N ALA A 109 -31.34 -8.73 -38.38
CA ALA A 109 -30.53 -9.39 -37.36
C ALA A 109 -29.16 -9.80 -37.92
N GLU A 110 -29.14 -10.31 -39.16
CA GLU A 110 -27.91 -10.74 -39.84
C GLU A 110 -26.98 -9.56 -40.14
N GLY A 111 -27.53 -8.43 -40.59
CA GLY A 111 -26.74 -7.23 -40.88
C GLY A 111 -26.16 -6.58 -39.63
N MET A 112 -26.93 -6.56 -38.54
CA MET A 112 -26.47 -6.09 -37.23
C MET A 112 -25.37 -7.00 -36.68
N ASP A 113 -25.56 -8.32 -36.72
CA ASP A 113 -24.58 -9.29 -36.22
C ASP A 113 -23.24 -9.18 -36.96
N ALA A 114 -23.30 -9.06 -38.30
CA ALA A 114 -22.10 -8.86 -39.11
C ALA A 114 -21.38 -7.55 -38.77
N SER A 115 -22.12 -6.45 -38.59
CA SER A 115 -21.55 -5.13 -38.28
C SER A 115 -20.97 -5.06 -36.86
N ALA A 116 -21.64 -5.72 -35.90
CA ALA A 116 -21.26 -5.79 -34.51
C ALA A 116 -20.23 -6.89 -34.19
N GLY A 117 -19.73 -7.61 -35.20
CA GLY A 117 -18.73 -8.65 -35.01
C GLY A 117 -19.19 -9.80 -34.14
N VAL A 118 -20.48 -10.15 -34.21
CA VAL A 118 -21.04 -11.32 -33.52
C VAL A 118 -20.42 -12.58 -34.11
N GLY A 119 -19.97 -13.50 -33.25
CA GLY A 119 -19.29 -14.73 -33.65
C GLY A 119 -17.81 -14.56 -34.03
N ILE A 120 -17.28 -13.34 -34.04
CA ILE A 120 -15.84 -13.10 -34.20
C ILE A 120 -15.17 -13.29 -32.83
N GLU A 121 -14.51 -14.41 -32.63
CA GLU A 121 -13.67 -14.68 -31.46
C GLU A 121 -12.21 -14.77 -31.89
N LEU A 122 -11.42 -13.76 -31.52
CA LEU A 122 -9.98 -13.77 -31.75
C LEU A 122 -9.30 -14.51 -30.61
N SER A 123 -8.68 -15.65 -30.92
CA SER A 123 -7.89 -16.39 -29.96
C SER A 123 -6.61 -15.62 -29.59
N ARG A 124 -5.95 -16.06 -28.51
CA ARG A 124 -4.63 -15.53 -28.14
C ARG A 124 -3.62 -15.68 -29.30
N ASP A 125 -3.71 -16.78 -30.05
CA ASP A 125 -2.78 -17.07 -31.15
C ASP A 125 -3.05 -16.18 -32.36
N ASP A 126 -4.32 -15.87 -32.66
CA ASP A 126 -4.69 -14.92 -33.72
C ASP A 126 -4.17 -13.51 -33.39
N ILE A 127 -4.32 -13.09 -32.13
CA ILE A 127 -3.80 -11.80 -31.65
C ILE A 127 -2.27 -11.77 -31.72
N LYS A 128 -1.60 -12.84 -31.28
CA LYS A 128 -0.14 -12.97 -31.35
C LYS A 128 0.36 -12.90 -32.80
N ALA A 129 -0.28 -13.62 -33.72
CA ALA A 129 0.08 -13.61 -35.13
C ALA A 129 -0.05 -12.21 -35.75
N GLU A 130 -1.13 -11.49 -35.47
CA GLU A 130 -1.36 -10.17 -36.04
C GLU A 130 -0.46 -9.09 -35.44
N ILE A 131 -0.20 -9.15 -34.12
CA ILE A 131 0.78 -8.28 -33.46
C ILE A 131 2.19 -8.58 -33.97
N SER A 132 2.54 -9.85 -34.21
CA SER A 132 3.83 -10.23 -34.80
C SER A 132 4.01 -9.62 -36.18
N LYS A 133 2.99 -9.70 -37.07
CA LYS A 133 3.04 -9.04 -38.39
C LYS A 133 3.27 -7.53 -38.27
N TYR A 134 2.60 -6.89 -37.31
CA TYR A 134 2.80 -5.45 -37.08
C TYR A 134 4.22 -5.13 -36.62
N ILE A 135 4.77 -5.95 -35.71
CA ILE A 135 6.15 -5.82 -35.25
C ILE A 135 7.14 -6.02 -36.41
N ASP A 136 6.95 -7.05 -37.24
CA ASP A 136 7.80 -7.33 -38.39
C ASP A 136 7.78 -6.16 -39.40
N ALA A 137 6.61 -5.57 -39.64
CA ALA A 137 6.46 -4.40 -40.50
C ALA A 137 7.11 -3.12 -39.94
N HIS A 138 7.35 -3.05 -38.63
CA HIS A 138 7.95 -1.89 -37.94
C HIS A 138 9.25 -2.25 -37.23
N ARG A 139 9.92 -3.32 -37.67
CA ARG A 139 11.03 -3.96 -36.94
C ARG A 139 12.15 -3.00 -36.58
N GLU A 140 12.55 -2.15 -37.51
CA GLU A 140 13.62 -1.16 -37.28
C GLU A 140 13.30 -0.20 -36.12
N ILE A 141 12.06 0.25 -36.00
CA ILE A 141 11.62 1.18 -34.94
C ILE A 141 11.48 0.42 -33.61
N VAL A 142 10.97 -0.80 -33.66
CA VAL A 142 10.73 -1.66 -32.50
C VAL A 142 12.06 -2.10 -31.88
N GLU A 143 13.03 -2.52 -32.69
CA GLU A 143 14.39 -2.88 -32.24
C GLU A 143 15.19 -1.67 -31.75
N ALA A 144 15.06 -0.50 -32.40
CA ALA A 144 15.75 0.71 -31.97
C ALA A 144 15.28 1.23 -30.59
N LYS A 145 13.98 1.09 -30.29
CA LYS A 145 13.38 1.57 -29.02
C LYS A 145 13.28 0.50 -27.94
N ARG A 146 13.46 -0.78 -28.29
CA ARG A 146 13.38 -1.94 -27.39
C ARG A 146 12.18 -1.83 -26.42
N TYR A 147 12.41 -2.05 -25.13
CA TYR A 147 11.38 -1.99 -24.10
C TYR A 147 10.83 -0.58 -23.84
N ALA A 148 11.53 0.49 -24.23
CA ALA A 148 11.01 1.85 -24.15
C ALA A 148 9.93 2.13 -25.21
N GLY A 149 9.88 1.34 -26.29
CA GLY A 149 8.87 1.41 -27.34
C GLY A 149 7.57 0.65 -27.03
N VAL A 150 7.57 -0.26 -26.05
CA VAL A 150 6.42 -1.14 -25.73
C VAL A 150 5.12 -0.38 -25.44
N PRO A 151 5.10 0.76 -24.71
CA PRO A 151 3.87 1.52 -24.51
C PRO A 151 3.27 2.06 -25.82
N ALA A 152 4.12 2.47 -26.77
CA ALA A 152 3.67 2.93 -28.08
C ALA A 152 3.16 1.75 -28.92
N LEU A 153 3.86 0.61 -28.91
CA LEU A 153 3.45 -0.62 -29.59
C LEU A 153 2.08 -1.11 -29.10
N LEU A 154 1.84 -1.10 -27.78
CA LEU A 154 0.54 -1.40 -27.17
C LEU A 154 -0.56 -0.44 -27.63
N GLY A 155 -0.24 0.85 -27.80
CA GLY A 155 -1.18 1.85 -28.27
C GLY A 155 -1.56 1.69 -29.74
N GLU A 156 -0.60 1.38 -30.60
CA GLU A 156 -0.82 1.26 -32.05
C GLU A 156 -1.46 -0.08 -32.43
N THR A 157 -1.04 -1.19 -31.82
CA THR A 157 -1.63 -2.52 -32.08
C THR A 157 -3.10 -2.60 -31.69
N LYS A 158 -3.52 -1.88 -30.64
CA LYS A 158 -4.94 -1.76 -30.25
C LYS A 158 -5.81 -1.02 -31.28
N LYS A 159 -5.20 -0.26 -32.19
CA LYS A 159 -5.92 0.46 -33.24
C LYS A 159 -6.04 -0.34 -34.54
N LEU A 160 -5.41 -1.52 -34.61
CA LEU A 160 -5.44 -2.33 -35.82
C LEU A 160 -6.88 -2.79 -36.12
N PRO A 161 -7.39 -2.57 -37.34
CA PRO A 161 -8.73 -3.00 -37.71
C PRO A 161 -8.96 -4.51 -37.54
N SER A 162 -7.92 -5.32 -37.81
CA SER A 162 -7.93 -6.77 -37.64
C SER A 162 -8.07 -7.22 -36.18
N LEU A 163 -7.74 -6.35 -35.21
CA LEU A 163 -7.83 -6.62 -33.77
C LEU A 163 -8.98 -5.85 -33.09
N LYS A 164 -9.89 -5.24 -33.86
CA LYS A 164 -11.02 -4.45 -33.35
C LYS A 164 -11.83 -5.21 -32.28
N TRP A 165 -12.00 -6.52 -32.45
CA TRP A 165 -12.81 -7.38 -31.57
C TRP A 165 -11.99 -8.15 -30.52
N ALA A 166 -10.68 -7.92 -30.45
CA ALA A 166 -9.80 -8.63 -29.52
C ALA A 166 -10.04 -8.16 -28.07
N ALA A 167 -9.98 -9.10 -27.12
CA ALA A 167 -10.14 -8.79 -25.71
C ALA A 167 -8.98 -7.88 -25.22
N PRO A 168 -9.24 -6.69 -24.65
CA PRO A 168 -8.20 -5.75 -24.22
C PRO A 168 -7.20 -6.33 -23.21
N SER A 169 -7.62 -7.32 -22.42
CA SER A 169 -6.81 -8.04 -21.44
C SER A 169 -5.70 -8.88 -22.07
N LEU A 170 -5.82 -9.30 -23.33
CA LEU A 170 -4.87 -10.18 -24.01
C LEU A 170 -3.70 -9.43 -24.66
N PHE A 171 -3.85 -8.14 -24.97
CA PHE A 171 -2.82 -7.35 -25.66
C PHE A 171 -1.52 -7.24 -24.87
N LYS A 172 -1.59 -6.90 -23.58
CA LYS A 172 -0.38 -6.68 -22.78
C LYS A 172 0.42 -7.97 -22.57
N PRO A 173 -0.18 -9.11 -22.17
CA PRO A 173 0.53 -10.38 -22.08
C PRO A 173 1.19 -10.81 -23.38
N VAL A 174 0.50 -10.69 -24.52
CA VAL A 174 1.02 -11.09 -25.84
C VAL A 174 2.18 -10.20 -26.27
N ILE A 175 2.08 -8.88 -26.06
CA ILE A 175 3.17 -7.95 -26.40
C ILE A 175 4.38 -8.14 -25.48
N ASP A 176 4.17 -8.43 -24.20
CA ASP A 176 5.27 -8.71 -23.28
C ASP A 176 6.01 -10.01 -23.65
N GLU A 177 5.26 -11.03 -24.06
CA GLU A 177 5.80 -12.29 -24.56
C GLU A 177 6.63 -12.08 -25.84
N LEU A 178 6.08 -11.40 -26.84
CA LEU A 178 6.79 -11.07 -28.08
C LEU A 178 7.99 -10.14 -27.84
N ALA A 179 7.88 -9.16 -26.94
CA ALA A 179 8.99 -8.29 -26.58
C ALA A 179 10.11 -9.09 -25.88
N LEU A 180 9.78 -10.07 -25.05
CA LEU A 180 10.75 -10.96 -24.43
C LEU A 180 11.43 -11.88 -25.45
N GLU A 181 10.67 -12.45 -26.39
CA GLU A 181 11.18 -13.27 -27.49
C GLU A 181 12.16 -12.48 -28.39
N ILE A 182 11.85 -11.22 -28.70
CA ILE A 182 12.64 -10.39 -29.62
C ILE A 182 13.84 -9.74 -28.92
N PHE A 183 13.66 -9.20 -27.71
CA PHE A 183 14.67 -8.35 -27.05
C PHE A 183 15.49 -9.07 -25.99
N GLY A 184 15.07 -10.27 -25.57
CA GLY A 184 15.59 -10.93 -24.37
C GLY A 184 15.20 -10.18 -23.09
N PRO A 185 15.67 -10.62 -21.90
CA PRO A 185 15.42 -9.93 -20.64
C PRO A 185 15.89 -8.47 -20.68
N LYS A 186 15.22 -7.59 -19.91
CA LYS A 186 15.64 -6.18 -19.78
C LYS A 186 17.06 -6.10 -19.23
N ASP A 187 17.86 -5.21 -19.82
CA ASP A 187 19.23 -4.94 -19.37
C ASP A 187 19.52 -3.43 -19.34
N GLU A 188 20.79 -3.08 -19.15
CA GLU A 188 21.28 -1.70 -19.02
C GLU A 188 20.88 -0.79 -20.20
N ARG A 189 20.59 -1.36 -21.38
CA ARG A 189 20.14 -0.61 -22.58
C ARG A 189 18.70 -0.12 -22.47
N ASP A 190 17.91 -0.71 -21.58
CA ASP A 190 16.48 -0.40 -21.38
C ASP A 190 16.25 0.59 -20.22
N VAL A 191 17.33 1.11 -19.63
CA VAL A 191 17.30 2.13 -18.59
C VAL A 191 16.98 3.50 -19.22
N VAL A 192 15.79 4.01 -18.94
CA VAL A 192 15.31 5.29 -19.50
C VAL A 192 16.07 6.47 -18.88
N LYS A 193 17.08 7.00 -19.58
CA LYS A 193 17.63 8.34 -19.32
C LYS A 193 16.60 9.38 -19.75
N LYS A 194 16.00 10.10 -18.80
CA LYS A 194 15.07 11.21 -19.09
C LYS A 194 15.82 12.40 -19.69
N GLU A 195 15.72 12.63 -21.00
CA GLU A 195 16.03 13.92 -21.60
C GLU A 195 14.91 14.94 -21.34
N LYS A 196 15.31 16.13 -20.88
CA LYS A 196 14.42 17.27 -20.62
C LYS A 196 13.82 17.81 -21.92
N LYS A 197 12.51 17.69 -22.13
CA LYS A 197 11.76 18.54 -23.07
C LYS A 197 11.07 19.69 -22.35
N LYS A 198 11.40 20.92 -22.78
CA LYS A 198 10.71 22.18 -22.42
C LYS A 198 9.23 22.07 -22.78
N LYS A 199 8.35 22.52 -21.88
CA LYS A 199 6.92 22.74 -22.17
C LYS A 199 6.60 24.22 -21.98
N ASP A 200 6.13 24.83 -23.06
CA ASP A 200 5.50 26.14 -23.06
C ASP A 200 4.15 26.11 -22.33
N ALA A 201 3.80 27.27 -21.77
CA ALA A 201 2.61 27.48 -20.95
C ALA A 201 1.30 27.50 -21.78
N LYS A 202 0.23 26.93 -21.22
CA LYS A 202 -1.17 27.26 -21.56
C LYS A 202 -1.99 27.47 -20.28
N PRO A 203 -3.06 28.29 -20.33
CA PRO A 203 -3.58 29.01 -19.17
C PRO A 203 -4.53 28.18 -18.30
N ALA A 204 -4.63 28.62 -17.05
CA ALA A 204 -5.53 28.10 -16.03
C ALA A 204 -7.01 28.32 -16.40
N ALA A 205 -7.84 27.30 -16.16
CA ALA A 205 -9.29 27.42 -16.13
C ALA A 205 -9.87 26.54 -15.01
N GLY A 206 -10.70 27.17 -14.17
CA GLY A 206 -11.87 26.55 -13.54
C GLY A 206 -11.64 25.79 -12.24
N ALA A 207 -12.10 26.37 -11.13
CA ALA A 207 -12.31 25.69 -9.86
C ALA A 207 -13.18 24.44 -10.05
N LYS A 208 -12.72 23.29 -9.53
CA LYS A 208 -13.53 22.07 -9.45
C LYS A 208 -14.46 22.14 -8.24
N VAL A 209 -15.75 22.04 -8.53
CA VAL A 209 -16.82 21.74 -7.57
C VAL A 209 -16.57 20.35 -6.96
N ALA A 210 -16.81 20.23 -5.66
CA ALA A 210 -16.64 19.02 -4.87
C ALA A 210 -17.38 17.82 -5.49
N ALA A 211 -16.66 16.72 -5.70
CA ALA A 211 -17.22 15.45 -6.10
C ALA A 211 -17.79 14.72 -4.87
N THR A 212 -19.05 14.30 -4.95
CA THR A 212 -19.66 13.33 -4.03
C THR A 212 -18.92 11.98 -4.09
N PRO A 213 -18.77 11.26 -2.96
CA PRO A 213 -17.95 10.05 -2.91
C PRO A 213 -18.57 8.87 -3.71
N GLU A 214 -17.75 8.29 -4.59
CA GLU A 214 -17.93 6.98 -5.19
C GLU A 214 -18.09 5.90 -4.10
N PRO A 215 -18.74 4.74 -4.35
CA PRO A 215 -18.65 3.64 -3.40
C PRO A 215 -17.18 3.17 -3.41
N GLU A 216 -16.49 3.23 -2.27
CA GLU A 216 -15.08 2.85 -2.19
C GLU A 216 -14.90 1.41 -2.72
N ARG A 217 -14.17 1.28 -3.83
CA ARG A 217 -13.56 0.01 -4.22
C ARG A 217 -12.59 -0.37 -3.11
N SER A 218 -12.96 -1.37 -2.31
CA SER A 218 -12.12 -1.85 -1.22
C SER A 218 -11.20 -2.94 -1.75
N MET A 219 -9.93 -2.94 -1.32
CA MET A 219 -8.96 -3.98 -1.67
C MET A 219 -9.40 -5.39 -1.25
N PHE A 220 -10.41 -5.51 -0.37
CA PHE A 220 -10.95 -6.78 0.12
C PHE A 220 -12.02 -7.39 -0.79
N SER A 221 -12.73 -6.59 -1.59
CA SER A 221 -13.81 -7.07 -2.47
C SER A 221 -13.39 -7.23 -3.93
N GLU A 222 -12.20 -6.78 -4.30
CA GLU A 222 -11.68 -6.79 -5.67
C GLU A 222 -10.26 -7.36 -5.75
N GLY A 223 -9.82 -7.75 -6.94
CA GLY A 223 -8.47 -8.25 -7.19
C GLY A 223 -8.17 -9.55 -6.43
N PHE A 224 -6.92 -9.72 -5.99
CA PHE A 224 -6.47 -10.97 -5.37
C PHE A 224 -7.32 -11.40 -4.17
N LEU A 225 -7.77 -10.46 -3.33
CA LEU A 225 -8.57 -10.80 -2.13
C LEU A 225 -10.03 -11.07 -2.47
N GLY A 226 -10.60 -10.37 -3.46
CA GLY A 226 -11.95 -10.63 -3.96
C GLY A 226 -12.09 -11.98 -4.66
N ASP A 227 -11.01 -12.48 -5.27
CA ASP A 227 -10.99 -13.77 -5.99
C ASP A 227 -10.73 -14.99 -5.06
N LEU A 228 -10.65 -14.79 -3.74
CA LEU A 228 -10.45 -15.87 -2.76
C LEU A 228 -11.70 -16.75 -2.61
N HIS A 229 -11.49 -18.02 -2.26
CA HIS A 229 -12.55 -19.00 -2.04
C HIS A 229 -13.39 -18.66 -0.80
N LYS A 230 -14.64 -19.12 -0.71
CA LYS A 230 -15.39 -19.00 0.55
C LYS A 230 -14.93 -20.06 1.57
N PRO A 231 -15.06 -19.81 2.88
CA PRO A 231 -14.76 -20.81 3.89
C PRO A 231 -15.49 -22.13 3.62
N GLY A 232 -14.73 -23.23 3.55
CA GLY A 232 -15.26 -24.56 3.27
C GLY A 232 -15.20 -25.01 1.81
N GLU A 233 -14.86 -24.11 0.88
CA GLU A 233 -14.79 -24.42 -0.56
C GLU A 233 -13.37 -24.77 -1.03
N ASN A 234 -12.38 -24.77 -0.13
CA ASN A 234 -11.01 -25.13 -0.48
C ASN A 234 -10.84 -26.65 -0.69
N PRO A 235 -10.17 -27.09 -1.77
CA PRO A 235 -10.00 -28.51 -2.07
C PRO A 235 -9.30 -29.28 -0.94
N GLN A 236 -9.83 -30.45 -0.58
CA GLN A 236 -9.26 -31.38 0.39
C GLN A 236 -8.87 -32.70 -0.28
N ALA A 237 -7.80 -33.35 0.18
CA ALA A 237 -7.53 -34.74 -0.19
C ALA A 237 -8.53 -35.71 0.46
N TYR A 238 -9.01 -35.36 1.66
CA TYR A 238 -9.92 -36.18 2.47
C TYR A 238 -11.17 -35.33 2.82
N PRO A 239 -12.30 -35.52 2.11
CA PRO A 239 -13.49 -34.66 2.23
C PRO A 239 -14.08 -34.59 3.64
N GLU A 240 -13.94 -35.66 4.44
CA GLU A 240 -14.46 -35.76 5.80
C GLU A 240 -13.87 -34.72 6.77
N LEU A 241 -12.63 -34.28 6.52
CA LEU A 241 -11.93 -33.30 7.36
C LEU A 241 -12.59 -31.92 7.29
N MET A 242 -13.31 -31.63 6.21
CA MET A 242 -14.04 -30.37 6.06
C MET A 242 -15.20 -30.25 7.06
N LYS A 243 -15.78 -31.38 7.48
CA LYS A 243 -16.90 -31.40 8.43
C LYS A 243 -16.47 -30.88 9.80
N GLU A 244 -15.31 -31.33 10.29
CA GLU A 244 -14.76 -30.86 11.57
C GLU A 244 -14.33 -29.38 11.47
N HIS A 245 -13.69 -29.00 10.36
CA HIS A 245 -13.30 -27.62 10.10
C HIS A 245 -14.51 -26.66 10.14
N LEU A 246 -15.59 -26.99 9.45
CA LEU A 246 -16.80 -26.16 9.43
C LEU A 246 -17.53 -26.16 10.79
N ALA A 247 -17.48 -27.25 11.54
CA ALA A 247 -18.03 -27.30 12.89
C ALA A 247 -17.30 -26.34 13.85
N PHE A 248 -15.96 -26.25 13.74
CA PHE A 248 -15.15 -25.33 14.53
C PHE A 248 -15.32 -23.87 14.08
N THR A 249 -15.13 -23.60 12.80
CA THR A 249 -15.11 -22.24 12.25
C THR A 249 -16.51 -21.63 12.10
N LYS A 250 -17.55 -22.47 12.08
CA LYS A 250 -18.94 -22.08 11.78
C LYS A 250 -19.05 -21.31 10.46
N GLY A 251 -18.21 -21.67 9.48
CA GLY A 251 -18.17 -21.03 8.16
C GLY A 251 -17.57 -19.63 8.14
N LYS A 252 -16.89 -19.18 9.22
CA LYS A 252 -16.22 -17.88 9.26
C LYS A 252 -14.83 -17.91 8.62
N VAL A 253 -14.34 -16.73 8.24
CA VAL A 253 -12.95 -16.55 7.80
C VAL A 253 -11.99 -16.66 9.00
N PHE A 254 -10.89 -17.40 8.82
CA PHE A 254 -9.80 -17.53 9.78
C PHE A 254 -8.49 -17.27 9.03
N THR A 255 -7.76 -16.23 9.44
CA THR A 255 -6.44 -15.85 8.93
C THR A 255 -5.41 -15.81 10.06
N ARG A 256 -4.14 -15.60 9.72
CA ARG A 256 -3.08 -15.38 10.72
C ARG A 256 -1.99 -14.46 10.18
N PHE A 257 -1.46 -13.64 11.07
CA PHE A 257 -0.21 -12.92 10.87
C PHE A 257 0.88 -13.63 11.68
N PRO A 258 1.85 -14.32 11.04
CA PRO A 258 2.85 -15.12 11.73
C PRO A 258 4.28 -14.51 11.71
N PRO A 259 4.55 -13.37 12.37
CA PRO A 259 5.89 -12.77 12.36
C PRO A 259 6.87 -13.55 13.26
N GLU A 260 8.13 -13.60 12.84
CA GLU A 260 9.24 -14.02 13.70
C GLU A 260 9.53 -12.92 14.74
N PRO A 261 9.59 -13.24 16.05
CA PRO A 261 9.83 -12.27 17.12
C PRO A 261 11.32 -11.96 17.32
N ASN A 262 12.05 -11.80 16.22
CA ASN A 262 13.50 -11.55 16.27
C ASN A 262 13.89 -10.15 15.80
N GLY A 263 12.95 -9.34 15.31
CA GLY A 263 13.26 -8.02 14.77
C GLY A 263 12.05 -7.10 14.69
N PHE A 264 12.31 -5.80 14.57
CA PHE A 264 11.28 -4.80 14.37
C PHE A 264 10.62 -4.93 13.00
N LEU A 265 9.29 -4.78 12.96
CA LEU A 265 8.55 -4.76 11.71
C LEU A 265 8.92 -3.53 10.88
N HIS A 266 9.12 -3.71 9.58
CA HIS A 266 9.20 -2.63 8.59
C HIS A 266 7.89 -2.35 7.84
N ILE A 267 7.83 -1.27 7.06
CA ILE A 267 6.66 -0.88 6.24
C ILE A 267 6.11 -2.00 5.35
N GLY A 268 6.94 -2.90 4.81
CA GLY A 268 6.43 -4.07 4.07
C GLY A 268 5.46 -4.95 4.88
N HIS A 269 5.62 -5.02 6.21
CA HIS A 269 4.74 -5.80 7.09
C HIS A 269 3.39 -5.13 7.32
N SER A 270 3.24 -3.81 7.13
CA SER A 270 1.91 -3.20 7.26
C SER A 270 0.95 -3.72 6.18
N LYS A 271 1.46 -4.07 4.98
CA LYS A 271 0.67 -4.80 3.97
C LYS A 271 0.26 -6.18 4.47
N ALA A 272 1.16 -6.93 5.10
CA ALA A 272 0.85 -8.25 5.64
C ALA A 272 -0.18 -8.20 6.78
N ILE A 273 -0.06 -7.21 7.67
CA ILE A 273 -1.03 -6.94 8.74
C ILE A 273 -2.38 -6.59 8.13
N MET A 274 -2.43 -5.61 7.21
CA MET A 274 -3.67 -5.18 6.59
C MET A 274 -4.35 -6.28 5.77
N VAL A 275 -3.59 -7.08 5.04
CA VAL A 275 -4.13 -8.22 4.30
C VAL A 275 -4.74 -9.25 5.24
N ASN A 276 -4.03 -9.69 6.29
CA ASN A 276 -4.52 -10.75 7.15
C ASN A 276 -5.63 -10.28 8.11
N PHE A 277 -5.38 -9.22 8.88
CA PHE A 277 -6.36 -8.69 9.83
C PHE A 277 -7.51 -7.97 9.12
N GLY A 278 -7.23 -7.22 8.06
CA GLY A 278 -8.25 -6.50 7.31
C GLY A 278 -9.20 -7.46 6.58
N TYR A 279 -8.68 -8.52 5.95
CA TYR A 279 -9.53 -9.52 5.30
C TYR A 279 -10.44 -10.26 6.28
N ALA A 280 -9.90 -10.67 7.44
CA ALA A 280 -10.72 -11.25 8.50
C ALA A 280 -11.78 -10.26 9.00
N LYS A 281 -11.41 -8.99 9.24
CA LYS A 281 -12.35 -7.96 9.70
C LYS A 281 -13.45 -7.68 8.67
N PHE A 282 -13.12 -7.63 7.39
CA PHE A 282 -14.07 -7.37 6.31
C PHE A 282 -15.12 -8.49 6.18
N HIS A 283 -14.76 -9.74 6.50
CA HIS A 283 -15.63 -10.91 6.42
C HIS A 283 -16.14 -11.40 7.80
N ASP A 284 -16.17 -10.54 8.82
CA ASP A 284 -16.62 -10.88 10.19
C ASP A 284 -15.96 -12.14 10.78
N GLY A 285 -14.70 -12.35 10.41
CA GLY A 285 -13.87 -13.49 10.76
C GLY A 285 -12.90 -13.22 11.92
N HIS A 286 -11.90 -14.09 12.03
CA HIS A 286 -10.88 -14.06 13.06
C HIS A 286 -9.48 -14.08 12.47
N CYS A 287 -8.58 -13.28 13.04
CA CYS A 287 -7.17 -13.30 12.69
C CYS A 287 -6.34 -13.58 13.94
N TYR A 288 -5.48 -14.60 13.87
CA TYR A 288 -4.47 -14.86 14.89
C TYR A 288 -3.28 -13.93 14.73
N LEU A 289 -2.72 -13.49 15.85
CA LEU A 289 -1.32 -13.07 15.91
C LEU A 289 -0.52 -14.27 16.42
N ARG A 290 0.17 -14.96 15.52
CA ARG A 290 0.96 -16.14 15.88
C ARG A 290 2.43 -15.75 15.88
N TYR A 291 3.12 -15.81 17.01
CA TYR A 291 4.57 -15.64 16.99
C TYR A 291 5.21 -16.90 16.42
N ASP A 292 5.99 -16.74 15.35
CA ASP A 292 6.78 -17.84 14.82
C ASP A 292 8.08 -17.97 15.61
N ASP A 293 7.96 -18.62 16.76
CA ASP A 293 9.05 -18.91 17.69
C ASP A 293 9.60 -20.33 17.52
N THR A 294 9.79 -20.77 16.28
CA THR A 294 10.39 -22.08 16.01
C THR A 294 11.89 -22.13 16.28
N ASN A 295 12.56 -20.98 16.32
CA ASN A 295 14.01 -20.87 16.50
C ASN A 295 14.38 -20.39 17.93
N PRO A 296 15.05 -21.21 18.75
CA PRO A 296 15.36 -20.88 20.14
C PRO A 296 16.40 -19.75 20.33
N GLU A 297 17.21 -19.42 19.32
CA GLU A 297 18.41 -18.58 19.50
C GLU A 297 18.21 -17.06 19.29
N ALA A 298 17.01 -16.60 18.95
CA ALA A 298 16.84 -15.28 18.30
C ALA A 298 15.82 -14.33 18.94
N GLU A 299 15.37 -14.57 20.18
CA GLU A 299 14.15 -13.94 20.69
C GLU A 299 14.38 -13.04 21.90
N GLU A 300 14.03 -11.75 21.75
CA GLU A 300 14.02 -10.77 22.83
C GLU A 300 12.58 -10.29 23.07
N GLU A 301 12.18 -10.16 24.34
CA GLU A 301 10.84 -9.73 24.75
C GLU A 301 10.42 -8.39 24.10
N VAL A 302 11.40 -7.52 23.80
CA VAL A 302 11.19 -6.25 23.12
C VAL A 302 10.52 -6.40 21.76
N TYR A 303 10.83 -7.46 21.00
CA TYR A 303 10.26 -7.67 19.66
C TYR A 303 8.81 -8.15 19.73
N PHE A 304 8.47 -9.03 20.67
CA PHE A 304 7.09 -9.44 20.93
C PHE A 304 6.22 -8.22 21.25
N ASN A 305 6.67 -7.40 22.19
CA ASN A 305 5.94 -6.21 22.62
C ASN A 305 5.79 -5.19 21.48
N SER A 306 6.85 -4.97 20.69
CA SER A 306 6.80 -4.08 19.52
C SER A 306 5.85 -4.58 18.44
N ILE A 307 5.91 -5.86 18.06
CA ILE A 307 5.02 -6.45 17.04
C ILE A 307 3.55 -6.24 17.43
N LYS A 308 3.19 -6.60 18.67
CA LYS A 308 1.82 -6.41 19.19
C LYS A 308 1.42 -4.93 19.16
N SER A 309 2.30 -4.05 19.66
CA SER A 309 2.08 -2.60 19.66
C SER A 309 1.83 -2.05 18.25
N MET A 310 2.55 -2.54 17.23
CA MET A 310 2.37 -2.12 15.84
C MET A 310 1.07 -2.64 15.21
N VAL A 311 0.66 -3.87 15.52
CA VAL A 311 -0.65 -4.41 15.10
C VAL A 311 -1.79 -3.56 15.69
N GLU A 312 -1.72 -3.27 17.00
CA GLU A 312 -2.71 -2.43 17.68
C GLU A 312 -2.70 -0.98 17.17
N TRP A 313 -1.51 -0.42 16.91
CA TRP A 313 -1.37 0.94 16.40
C TRP A 313 -1.96 1.11 15.00
N LEU A 314 -1.86 0.10 14.14
CA LEU A 314 -2.54 0.05 12.85
C LEU A 314 -4.06 -0.18 12.97
N GLY A 315 -4.62 -0.27 14.18
CA GLY A 315 -6.06 -0.35 14.42
C GLY A 315 -6.65 -1.75 14.34
N PHE A 316 -5.80 -2.79 14.42
CA PHE A 316 -6.24 -4.18 14.44
C PHE A 316 -6.07 -4.79 15.84
N GLY A 317 -6.94 -5.73 16.17
CA GLY A 317 -6.86 -6.52 17.41
C GLY A 317 -6.81 -8.00 17.08
N PRO A 318 -5.85 -8.78 17.61
CA PRO A 318 -5.83 -10.21 17.42
C PRO A 318 -7.00 -10.86 18.15
N TRP A 319 -7.67 -11.81 17.47
CA TRP A 319 -8.70 -12.63 18.09
C TRP A 319 -8.08 -13.52 19.18
N LYS A 320 -6.91 -14.08 18.89
CA LYS A 320 -6.08 -14.82 19.84
C LYS A 320 -4.61 -14.60 19.50
N ILE A 321 -3.78 -14.54 20.55
CA ILE A 321 -2.32 -14.57 20.43
C ILE A 321 -1.88 -16.00 20.72
N THR A 322 -1.10 -16.57 19.81
CA THR A 322 -0.56 -17.94 19.90
C THR A 322 0.92 -17.94 19.56
N TYR A 323 1.59 -19.05 19.86
CA TYR A 323 3.00 -19.26 19.58
C TYR A 323 3.15 -20.58 18.83
N SER A 324 4.05 -20.66 17.86
CA SER A 324 4.40 -21.95 17.23
C SER A 324 4.82 -22.98 18.28
N SER A 325 5.52 -22.54 19.33
CA SER A 325 5.96 -23.38 20.45
C SER A 325 4.84 -23.93 21.33
N ASP A 326 3.63 -23.33 21.31
CA ASP A 326 2.46 -23.89 21.98
C ASP A 326 2.06 -25.26 21.38
N TYR A 327 2.55 -25.57 20.16
CA TYR A 327 2.20 -26.77 19.40
C TYR A 327 3.34 -27.79 19.30
N PHE A 328 4.49 -27.60 19.96
CA PHE A 328 5.64 -28.51 19.82
C PHE A 328 5.33 -29.97 20.16
N ASP A 329 4.52 -30.23 21.19
CA ASP A 329 4.10 -31.60 21.53
C ASP A 329 3.34 -32.25 20.35
N ARG A 330 2.34 -31.56 19.80
CA ARG A 330 1.52 -32.05 18.68
C ARG A 330 2.32 -32.15 17.37
N LEU A 331 3.25 -31.22 17.13
CA LEU A 331 4.17 -31.28 16.00
C LEU A 331 5.11 -32.49 16.11
N TYR A 332 5.57 -32.83 17.31
CA TYR A 332 6.41 -34.01 17.53
C TYR A 332 5.62 -35.31 17.31
N GLU A 333 4.39 -35.39 17.82
CA GLU A 333 3.50 -36.53 17.59
C GLU A 333 3.24 -36.77 16.10
N LEU A 334 2.99 -35.71 15.34
CA LEU A 334 2.82 -35.82 13.88
C LEU A 334 4.14 -36.16 13.17
N ALA A 335 5.29 -35.77 13.70
CA ALA A 335 6.58 -36.19 13.15
C ALA A 335 6.80 -37.69 13.33
N GLU A 336 6.48 -38.25 14.51
CA GLU A 336 6.46 -39.71 14.71
C GLU A 336 5.45 -40.36 13.75
N LYS A 337 4.24 -39.79 13.60
CA LYS A 337 3.24 -40.31 12.67
C LYS A 337 3.72 -40.32 11.22
N LEU A 338 4.45 -39.29 10.79
CA LEU A 338 5.01 -39.20 9.44
C LEU A 338 6.03 -40.32 9.19
N ILE A 339 6.80 -40.69 10.21
CA ILE A 339 7.73 -41.84 10.16
C ILE A 339 6.93 -43.16 10.07
N GLU A 340 5.89 -43.33 10.89
CA GLU A 340 5.05 -44.54 10.90
C GLU A 340 4.41 -44.85 9.54
N VAL A 341 3.96 -43.81 8.83
CA VAL A 341 3.38 -43.96 7.48
C VAL A 341 4.44 -44.02 6.38
N GLY A 342 5.72 -44.15 6.74
CA GLY A 342 6.84 -44.30 5.81
C GLY A 342 7.18 -43.03 5.01
N LYS A 343 6.73 -41.85 5.48
CA LYS A 343 6.90 -40.56 4.80
C LYS A 343 7.92 -39.64 5.46
N ALA A 344 8.72 -40.14 6.41
CA ALA A 344 9.88 -39.44 6.95
C ALA A 344 10.98 -40.42 7.39
N TYR A 345 12.21 -39.94 7.46
CA TYR A 345 13.37 -40.73 7.88
C TYR A 345 14.42 -39.84 8.56
N VAL A 346 15.23 -40.43 9.44
CA VAL A 346 16.36 -39.75 10.10
C VAL A 346 17.60 -39.87 9.22
N CYS A 347 18.23 -38.72 8.94
CA CYS A 347 19.38 -38.57 8.08
C CYS A 347 20.59 -38.05 8.88
N HIS A 348 21.75 -38.67 8.69
CA HIS A 348 23.03 -38.22 9.27
C HIS A 348 23.98 -37.60 8.24
N CYS A 349 23.47 -37.29 7.05
CA CYS A 349 24.29 -36.63 6.04
C CYS A 349 24.63 -35.21 6.49
N THR A 350 25.87 -34.83 6.23
CA THR A 350 26.36 -33.46 6.37
C THR A 350 25.65 -32.52 5.39
N ALA A 351 25.74 -31.21 5.63
CA ALA A 351 25.15 -30.20 4.76
C ALA A 351 25.65 -30.29 3.30
N GLU A 352 26.94 -30.61 3.11
CA GLU A 352 27.53 -30.75 1.78
C GLU A 352 27.03 -32.01 1.06
N GLU A 353 26.88 -33.14 1.77
CA GLU A 353 26.27 -34.35 1.20
C GLU A 353 24.81 -34.11 0.82
N VAL A 354 24.04 -33.39 1.64
CA VAL A 354 22.65 -33.05 1.32
C VAL A 354 22.56 -32.13 0.08
N LYS A 355 23.49 -31.18 -0.08
CA LYS A 355 23.59 -30.35 -1.29
C LYS A 355 23.91 -31.20 -2.51
N ALA A 356 24.87 -32.12 -2.40
CA ALA A 356 25.23 -33.04 -3.49
C ALA A 356 24.04 -33.93 -3.90
N GLN A 357 23.32 -34.50 -2.94
CA GLN A 357 22.08 -35.27 -3.17
C GLN A 357 21.00 -34.46 -3.90
N ARG A 358 20.99 -33.14 -3.69
CA ARG A 358 20.09 -32.17 -4.33
C ARG A 358 20.60 -31.66 -5.68
N GLY A 359 21.64 -32.28 -6.23
CA GLY A 359 22.17 -31.95 -7.56
C GLY A 359 23.06 -30.70 -7.56
N MET A 360 23.69 -30.38 -6.43
CA MET A 360 24.77 -29.40 -6.41
C MET A 360 26.07 -30.05 -6.91
N LYS A 361 26.67 -29.46 -7.93
CA LYS A 361 27.95 -29.90 -8.50
C LYS A 361 29.12 -29.43 -7.62
N ALA A 362 30.30 -30.01 -7.85
CA ALA A 362 31.52 -29.65 -7.11
C ALA A 362 31.95 -28.19 -7.29
N ASP A 363 31.53 -27.52 -8.36
CA ASP A 363 31.76 -26.10 -8.62
C ASP A 363 30.74 -25.16 -7.93
N GLY A 364 29.82 -25.71 -7.13
CA GLY A 364 28.78 -24.97 -6.40
C GLY A 364 27.55 -24.61 -7.24
N THR A 365 27.50 -25.01 -8.52
CA THR A 365 26.34 -24.77 -9.39
C THR A 365 25.27 -25.86 -9.23
N LEU A 366 24.01 -25.49 -9.45
CA LEU A 366 22.88 -26.42 -9.47
C LEU A 366 22.76 -27.11 -10.85
N GLY A 367 22.00 -28.21 -10.91
CA GLY A 367 21.71 -28.94 -12.15
C GLY A 367 22.57 -30.19 -12.38
N GLY A 368 23.19 -30.72 -11.31
CA GLY A 368 23.73 -32.07 -11.28
C GLY A 368 22.65 -33.14 -11.04
N GLU A 369 23.06 -34.40 -11.05
CA GLU A 369 22.20 -35.55 -10.75
C GLU A 369 21.69 -35.51 -9.30
N ARG A 370 20.42 -35.83 -9.09
CA ARG A 370 19.80 -35.93 -7.76
C ARG A 370 19.64 -37.38 -7.35
N PHE A 371 19.97 -37.70 -6.10
CA PHE A 371 19.91 -39.07 -5.60
C PHE A 371 19.57 -39.12 -4.10
N ALA A 372 18.97 -40.23 -3.68
CA ALA A 372 18.63 -40.48 -2.28
C ALA A 372 19.87 -40.82 -1.43
N CYS A 373 19.88 -40.40 -0.17
CA CYS A 373 20.91 -40.87 0.77
C CYS A 373 20.63 -42.31 1.23
N PRO A 374 21.66 -43.05 1.71
CA PRO A 374 21.48 -44.42 2.21
C PRO A 374 20.49 -44.54 3.38
N HIS A 375 20.30 -43.46 4.15
CA HIS A 375 19.39 -43.44 5.29
C HIS A 375 17.90 -43.41 4.89
N ARG A 376 17.58 -43.07 3.63
CA ARG A 376 16.21 -42.87 3.15
C ARG A 376 15.35 -44.13 3.23
N ASP A 377 15.98 -45.30 3.11
CA ASP A 377 15.30 -46.60 3.09
C ASP A 377 15.44 -47.38 4.40
N ARG A 378 15.84 -46.71 5.49
CA ARG A 378 15.76 -47.27 6.85
C ARG A 378 14.34 -47.71 7.19
N SER A 379 14.25 -48.73 8.04
CA SER A 379 12.97 -49.21 8.55
C SER A 379 12.27 -48.13 9.39
N VAL A 380 10.96 -48.26 9.54
CA VAL A 380 10.15 -47.38 10.41
C VAL A 380 10.65 -47.45 11.86
N GLU A 381 10.96 -48.65 12.36
CA GLU A 381 11.43 -48.87 13.73
C GLU A 381 12.78 -48.21 14.00
N ASP A 382 13.73 -48.32 13.07
CA ASP A 382 15.01 -47.64 13.17
C ASP A 382 14.82 -46.13 13.20
N ASN A 383 14.02 -45.58 12.28
CA ASN A 383 13.76 -44.14 12.23
C ASN A 383 13.12 -43.60 13.51
N LEU A 384 12.15 -44.32 14.10
CA LEU A 384 11.54 -43.94 15.37
C LEU A 384 12.57 -43.96 16.52
N THR A 385 13.40 -44.99 16.58
CA THR A 385 14.47 -45.10 17.59
C THR A 385 15.44 -43.92 17.48
N GLN A 386 15.87 -43.61 16.26
CA GLN A 386 16.81 -42.52 15.98
C GLN A 386 16.18 -41.15 16.29
N PHE A 387 14.92 -40.92 15.91
CA PHE A 387 14.24 -39.65 16.15
C PHE A 387 13.99 -39.39 17.64
N ARG A 388 13.59 -40.42 18.40
CA ARG A 388 13.49 -40.35 19.87
C ARG A 388 14.83 -40.07 20.52
N SER A 389 15.91 -40.70 20.03
CA SER A 389 17.28 -40.39 20.46
C SER A 389 17.67 -38.94 20.18
N MET A 390 17.27 -38.36 19.03
CA MET A 390 17.47 -36.92 18.76
C MET A 390 16.79 -36.05 19.82
N ARG A 391 15.52 -36.32 20.17
CA ARG A 391 14.79 -35.60 21.23
C ARG A 391 15.49 -35.73 22.58
N ASP A 392 15.95 -36.93 22.92
CA ASP A 392 16.54 -37.23 24.22
C ASP A 392 17.97 -36.65 24.37
N GLY A 393 18.60 -36.24 23.27
CA GLY A 393 19.92 -35.59 23.25
C GLY A 393 21.07 -36.53 22.89
N GLY A 394 20.79 -37.63 22.19
CA GLY A 394 21.79 -38.60 21.73
C GLY A 394 22.67 -38.10 20.58
N TYR A 395 22.38 -36.92 20.01
CA TYR A 395 23.14 -36.32 18.90
C TYR A 395 23.52 -34.87 19.20
N LYS A 396 24.64 -34.42 18.66
CA LYS A 396 25.02 -33.00 18.64
C LYS A 396 24.33 -32.27 17.48
N PRO A 397 24.24 -30.93 17.54
CA PRO A 397 23.73 -30.13 16.43
C PRO A 397 24.44 -30.47 15.11
N GLY A 398 23.65 -30.76 14.07
CA GLY A 398 24.14 -31.12 12.73
C GLY A 398 24.43 -32.61 12.50
N GLU A 399 24.47 -33.46 13.54
CA GLU A 399 24.75 -34.91 13.39
C GLU A 399 23.52 -35.73 12.95
N ALA A 400 22.31 -35.21 13.17
CA ALA A 400 21.07 -35.87 12.79
C ALA A 400 19.98 -34.85 12.43
N THR A 401 19.18 -35.18 11.42
CA THR A 401 17.99 -34.42 11.01
C THR A 401 16.85 -35.35 10.66
N LEU A 402 15.61 -34.98 10.98
CA LEU A 402 14.45 -35.67 10.42
C LEU A 402 14.14 -35.04 9.06
N ARG A 403 14.02 -35.85 8.02
CA ARG A 403 13.67 -35.41 6.66
C ARG A 403 12.35 -36.02 6.22
N MET A 404 11.54 -35.23 5.53
CA MET A 404 10.34 -35.69 4.84
C MET A 404 10.77 -36.58 3.66
N LYS A 405 10.14 -37.74 3.48
CA LYS A 405 10.37 -38.67 2.36
C LYS A 405 9.43 -38.30 1.22
N GLN A 406 9.82 -37.30 0.44
CA GLN A 406 9.04 -36.72 -0.65
C GLN A 406 9.46 -37.36 -1.99
N ASP A 407 9.72 -36.55 -3.03
CA ASP A 407 10.21 -36.98 -4.33
C ASP A 407 11.49 -36.22 -4.69
N ILE A 408 12.63 -36.88 -4.50
CA ILE A 408 13.95 -36.33 -4.81
C ILE A 408 14.14 -36.08 -6.32
N THR A 409 13.32 -36.70 -7.17
CA THR A 409 13.39 -36.55 -8.63
C THR A 409 12.54 -35.39 -9.15
N SER A 410 11.61 -34.88 -8.33
CA SER A 410 10.75 -33.73 -8.67
C SER A 410 11.56 -32.54 -9.21
N PRO A 411 11.03 -31.77 -10.17
CA PRO A 411 11.67 -30.52 -10.58
C PRO A 411 11.62 -29.43 -9.49
N SER A 412 10.76 -29.59 -8.48
CA SER A 412 10.55 -28.63 -7.41
C SER A 412 11.53 -28.85 -6.25
N PRO A 413 12.38 -27.87 -5.89
CA PRO A 413 13.27 -27.99 -4.73
C PRO A 413 12.56 -28.22 -3.40
N GLN A 414 11.29 -27.83 -3.32
CA GLN A 414 10.43 -28.01 -2.14
C GLN A 414 9.99 -29.47 -1.95
N MET A 415 10.27 -30.35 -2.90
CA MET A 415 10.01 -31.79 -2.80
C MET A 415 11.28 -32.62 -2.60
N TRP A 416 12.45 -31.97 -2.43
CA TRP A 416 13.74 -32.65 -2.30
C TRP A 416 14.07 -33.05 -0.85
N ASP A 417 13.20 -33.89 -0.30
CA ASP A 417 13.24 -34.40 1.06
C ASP A 417 13.60 -33.29 2.08
N LEU A 418 12.67 -32.36 2.27
CA LEU A 418 12.82 -31.21 3.16
C LEU A 418 13.13 -31.66 4.60
N VAL A 419 13.91 -30.84 5.32
CA VAL A 419 14.20 -31.10 6.73
C VAL A 419 12.97 -30.71 7.55
N ALA A 420 12.46 -31.63 8.36
CA ALA A 420 11.36 -31.43 9.28
C ALA A 420 11.83 -31.01 10.68
N TYR A 421 12.92 -31.62 11.20
CA TYR A 421 13.49 -31.30 12.51
C TYR A 421 15.01 -31.21 12.49
N ARG A 422 15.56 -30.35 13.36
CA ARG A 422 17.00 -30.18 13.61
C ARG A 422 17.31 -30.27 15.10
N VAL A 423 18.49 -30.77 15.43
CA VAL A 423 19.08 -30.65 16.77
C VAL A 423 19.75 -29.29 16.89
N LEU A 424 19.41 -28.51 17.93
CA LEU A 424 20.02 -27.19 18.20
C LEU A 424 20.65 -27.08 19.59
N ASN A 425 20.22 -27.86 20.58
CA ASN A 425 20.75 -27.84 21.95
C ASN A 425 20.85 -26.41 22.57
N ALA A 426 19.84 -25.58 22.31
CA ALA A 426 19.73 -24.23 22.88
C ALA A 426 18.42 -24.11 23.68
N PRO A 427 18.39 -23.38 24.82
CA PRO A 427 17.17 -23.17 25.58
C PRO A 427 16.17 -22.33 24.77
N HIS A 428 14.89 -22.69 24.82
CA HIS A 428 13.82 -21.92 24.20
C HIS A 428 13.22 -20.89 25.16
N HIS A 429 12.98 -19.65 24.71
CA HIS A 429 12.43 -18.57 25.55
C HIS A 429 11.17 -18.99 26.35
N ARG A 430 10.26 -19.75 25.73
CA ARG A 430 9.01 -20.22 26.37
C ARG A 430 9.04 -21.62 26.96
N THR A 431 9.78 -22.56 26.35
CA THR A 431 9.72 -23.99 26.72
C THR A 431 10.97 -24.45 27.46
N GLY A 432 11.92 -23.55 27.72
CA GLY A 432 13.17 -23.82 28.41
C GLY A 432 13.96 -24.93 27.73
N ASP A 433 14.49 -25.84 28.53
CA ASP A 433 15.28 -26.99 28.07
C ASP A 433 14.45 -28.25 27.78
N LYS A 434 13.10 -28.13 27.69
CA LYS A 434 12.21 -29.26 27.41
C LYS A 434 12.56 -29.94 26.08
N TRP A 435 12.92 -29.13 25.08
CA TRP A 435 13.19 -29.59 23.72
C TRP A 435 14.66 -29.38 23.35
N LYS A 436 15.27 -30.39 22.74
CA LYS A 436 16.61 -30.31 22.13
C LYS A 436 16.57 -30.28 20.61
N ILE A 437 15.42 -30.67 20.06
CA ILE A 437 15.09 -30.67 18.64
C ILE A 437 13.97 -29.68 18.38
N TYR A 438 14.04 -29.02 17.23
CA TYR A 438 13.07 -28.00 16.84
C TYR A 438 12.56 -28.28 15.43
N PRO A 439 11.24 -28.13 15.20
CA PRO A 439 10.68 -28.25 13.87
C PRO A 439 11.15 -27.08 12.99
N THR A 440 11.24 -27.30 11.69
CA THR A 440 11.54 -26.25 10.72
C THR A 440 10.29 -25.43 10.37
N TYR A 441 10.51 -24.28 9.73
CA TYR A 441 9.44 -23.42 9.20
C TYR A 441 8.46 -24.21 8.30
N ASP A 442 8.98 -24.97 7.32
CA ASP A 442 8.16 -25.73 6.38
C ASP A 442 7.32 -26.82 7.05
N PHE A 443 7.79 -27.43 8.15
CA PHE A 443 7.02 -28.41 8.91
C PHE A 443 5.99 -27.75 9.83
N THR A 444 6.34 -26.61 10.41
CA THR A 444 5.51 -25.94 11.43
C THR A 444 4.33 -25.21 10.80
N HIS A 445 4.56 -24.36 9.80
CA HIS A 445 3.55 -23.39 9.35
C HIS A 445 2.29 -24.04 8.83
N CYS A 446 2.40 -25.09 8.02
CA CYS A 446 1.24 -25.77 7.45
C CYS A 446 0.45 -26.55 8.50
N LEU A 447 1.13 -27.20 9.45
CA LEU A 447 0.50 -27.99 10.49
C LEU A 447 -0.15 -27.11 11.55
N VAL A 448 0.48 -26.00 11.95
CA VAL A 448 -0.14 -25.07 12.88
C VAL A 448 -1.30 -24.34 12.23
N ASP A 449 -1.22 -23.99 10.94
CA ASP A 449 -2.39 -23.49 10.20
C ASP A 449 -3.54 -24.49 10.17
N SER A 450 -3.24 -25.79 10.08
CA SER A 450 -4.25 -26.86 10.20
C SER A 450 -4.86 -26.91 11.61
N PHE A 451 -4.03 -26.86 12.65
CA PHE A 451 -4.48 -26.91 14.06
C PHE A 451 -5.36 -25.72 14.43
N GLU A 452 -5.03 -24.54 13.93
CA GLU A 452 -5.75 -23.30 14.16
C GLU A 452 -6.98 -23.13 13.26
N ASN A 453 -7.25 -24.10 12.38
CA ASN A 453 -8.34 -24.08 11.41
C ASN A 453 -8.32 -22.84 10.51
N ILE A 454 -7.12 -22.47 10.03
CA ILE A 454 -6.94 -21.34 9.11
C ILE A 454 -7.65 -21.65 7.79
N SER A 455 -8.61 -20.82 7.39
CA SER A 455 -9.27 -20.97 6.08
C SER A 455 -8.51 -20.28 4.95
N HIS A 456 -7.78 -19.21 5.27
CA HIS A 456 -6.99 -18.44 4.31
C HIS A 456 -5.58 -18.19 4.86
N SER A 457 -4.62 -18.99 4.40
CA SER A 457 -3.21 -18.86 4.75
C SER A 457 -2.53 -17.90 3.77
N LEU A 458 -2.55 -16.60 4.08
CA LEU A 458 -2.09 -15.54 3.17
C LEU A 458 -0.60 -15.22 3.43
N CYS A 459 0.24 -15.50 2.44
CA CYS A 459 1.69 -15.23 2.49
C CYS A 459 2.17 -14.50 1.24
N THR A 460 3.47 -14.25 1.13
CA THR A 460 4.02 -13.52 -0.01
C THR A 460 4.47 -14.46 -1.13
N THR A 461 4.53 -13.97 -2.37
CA THR A 461 4.88 -14.78 -3.57
C THR A 461 6.24 -15.47 -3.53
N GLU A 462 7.14 -15.02 -2.67
CA GLU A 462 8.42 -15.66 -2.38
C GLU A 462 8.24 -17.12 -1.90
N PHE A 463 7.11 -17.45 -1.28
CA PHE A 463 6.76 -18.78 -0.79
C PHE A 463 5.83 -19.56 -1.73
N ARG A 464 5.65 -19.11 -2.99
CA ARG A 464 4.74 -19.77 -3.93
C ARG A 464 5.12 -21.22 -4.21
N LEU A 465 6.42 -21.51 -4.32
CA LEU A 465 6.92 -22.86 -4.56
C LEU A 465 6.66 -23.79 -3.37
N SER A 466 6.65 -23.27 -2.13
CA SER A 466 6.44 -24.09 -0.93
C SER A 466 4.99 -24.52 -0.73
N ARG A 467 4.04 -24.01 -1.53
CA ARG A 467 2.64 -24.47 -1.51
C ARG A 467 2.53 -25.97 -1.78
N GLU A 468 3.34 -26.49 -2.71
CA GLU A 468 3.36 -27.91 -3.03
C GLU A 468 3.74 -28.75 -1.80
N SER A 469 4.82 -28.39 -1.12
CA SER A 469 5.25 -29.05 0.11
C SER A 469 4.29 -28.84 1.27
N TYR A 470 3.64 -27.68 1.35
CA TYR A 470 2.64 -27.32 2.35
C TYR A 470 1.42 -28.26 2.25
N GLU A 471 0.88 -28.41 1.04
CA GLU A 471 -0.27 -29.28 0.76
C GLU A 471 0.10 -30.75 0.96
N TRP A 472 1.27 -31.17 0.45
CA TRP A 472 1.78 -32.54 0.61
C TRP A 472 1.85 -32.97 2.07
N LEU A 473 2.33 -32.11 2.96
CA LEU A 473 2.51 -32.45 4.37
C LEU A 473 1.17 -32.65 5.08
N CYS A 474 0.17 -31.80 4.80
CA CYS A 474 -1.18 -31.97 5.35
C CYS A 474 -1.81 -33.29 4.88
N ASP A 475 -1.70 -33.58 3.58
CA ASP A 475 -2.24 -34.80 2.98
C ASP A 475 -1.49 -36.05 3.50
N ALA A 476 -0.18 -35.96 3.69
CA ALA A 476 0.64 -37.05 4.21
C ALA A 476 0.24 -37.46 5.64
N LEU A 477 -0.22 -36.50 6.44
CA LEU A 477 -0.59 -36.69 7.84
C LEU A 477 -2.10 -36.83 8.05
N HIS A 478 -2.89 -36.80 6.98
CA HIS A 478 -4.35 -36.90 7.03
C HIS A 478 -4.95 -35.85 7.98
N VAL A 479 -4.51 -34.61 7.85
CA VAL A 479 -5.04 -33.45 8.59
C VAL A 479 -5.69 -32.46 7.65
N TYR A 480 -6.55 -31.58 8.18
CA TYR A 480 -7.20 -30.53 7.40
C TYR A 480 -6.13 -29.74 6.62
N ARG A 481 -6.39 -29.44 5.34
CA ARG A 481 -5.46 -28.73 4.47
C ARG A 481 -5.92 -27.28 4.27
N PRO A 482 -5.33 -26.30 4.98
CA PRO A 482 -5.59 -24.89 4.76
C PRO A 482 -5.22 -24.47 3.34
N ALA A 483 -5.89 -23.43 2.83
CA ALA A 483 -5.57 -22.88 1.51
C ALA A 483 -4.49 -21.79 1.61
N GLN A 484 -3.25 -22.12 1.24
CA GLN A 484 -2.18 -21.13 1.06
C GLN A 484 -2.39 -20.33 -0.23
N ARG A 485 -2.39 -19.00 -0.14
CA ARG A 485 -2.51 -18.07 -1.28
C ARG A 485 -1.53 -16.92 -1.13
N GLU A 486 -0.86 -16.57 -2.21
CA GLU A 486 0.29 -15.66 -2.19
C GLU A 486 0.01 -14.34 -2.88
N TYR A 487 0.32 -13.25 -2.19
CA TYR A 487 0.26 -11.90 -2.73
C TYR A 487 1.65 -11.29 -2.91
N GLY A 488 1.76 -10.31 -3.80
CA GLY A 488 3.01 -9.60 -4.05
C GLY A 488 3.40 -8.72 -2.87
N ARG A 489 4.65 -8.84 -2.43
CA ARG A 489 5.23 -8.02 -1.35
C ARG A 489 5.22 -6.53 -1.70
N LEU A 490 5.07 -5.68 -0.67
CA LEU A 490 5.35 -4.25 -0.76
C LEU A 490 6.84 -4.01 -0.49
N ASN A 491 7.53 -3.43 -1.47
CA ASN A 491 8.89 -2.96 -1.34
C ASN A 491 8.93 -1.44 -1.55
N ILE A 492 9.64 -0.75 -0.67
CA ILE A 492 9.92 0.68 -0.82
C ILE A 492 11.34 0.86 -1.37
N THR A 493 11.48 1.58 -2.48
CA THR A 493 12.78 1.98 -3.06
C THR A 493 13.20 3.35 -2.53
N GLY A 494 14.51 3.61 -2.48
CA GLY A 494 15.11 4.77 -1.80
C GLY A 494 15.45 4.52 -0.33
N THR A 495 15.33 3.27 0.14
CA THR A 495 15.64 2.89 1.51
C THR A 495 16.14 1.44 1.58
N ILE A 496 16.44 0.97 2.79
CA ILE A 496 16.80 -0.42 3.09
C ILE A 496 15.82 -1.02 4.10
N MET A 497 15.37 -2.25 3.84
CA MET A 497 14.46 -2.99 4.74
C MET A 497 15.11 -4.25 5.34
N SER A 498 16.35 -4.58 4.94
CA SER A 498 17.06 -5.74 5.46
C SER A 498 17.46 -5.52 6.91
N LYS A 499 16.99 -6.39 7.82
CA LYS A 499 17.32 -6.36 9.25
C LYS A 499 18.83 -6.27 9.49
N ARG A 500 19.63 -7.09 8.79
CA ARG A 500 21.10 -7.08 8.90
C ARG A 500 21.70 -5.72 8.54
N LYS A 501 21.19 -5.08 7.48
CA LYS A 501 21.69 -3.77 7.06
C LYS A 501 21.23 -2.64 7.99
N ILE A 502 20.00 -2.70 8.51
CA ILE A 502 19.50 -1.73 9.50
C ILE A 502 20.27 -1.85 10.81
N ALA A 503 20.52 -3.08 11.29
CA ALA A 503 21.34 -3.32 12.48
C ALA A 503 22.75 -2.70 12.32
N LYS A 504 23.34 -2.80 11.12
CA LYS A 504 24.62 -2.14 10.81
C LYS A 504 24.53 -0.62 10.93
N LEU A 505 23.49 0.02 10.37
CA LEU A 505 23.28 1.47 10.50
C LEU A 505 23.17 1.92 11.96
N VAL A 506 22.45 1.15 12.78
CA VAL A 506 22.24 1.46 14.21
C VAL A 506 23.54 1.26 14.99
N ASN A 507 24.18 0.11 14.86
CA ASN A 507 25.38 -0.24 15.62
C ASN A 507 26.58 0.66 15.28
N GLU A 508 26.69 1.11 14.03
CA GLU A 508 27.74 2.02 13.57
C GLU A 508 27.38 3.51 13.73
N GLY A 509 26.21 3.82 14.29
CA GLY A 509 25.84 5.20 14.68
C GLY A 509 25.39 6.12 13.53
N TYR A 510 25.11 5.60 12.34
CA TYR A 510 24.55 6.38 11.22
C TYR A 510 23.12 6.88 11.51
N VAL A 511 22.39 6.12 12.34
CA VAL A 511 21.05 6.45 12.83
C VAL A 511 21.00 6.33 14.35
N ARG A 512 20.08 7.05 14.99
CA ARG A 512 19.98 7.16 16.46
C ARG A 512 19.50 5.87 17.13
N GLY A 513 18.84 4.99 16.38
CA GLY A 513 18.24 3.75 16.88
C GLY A 513 17.33 3.10 15.86
N TRP A 514 16.69 2.00 16.26
CA TRP A 514 15.73 1.24 15.43
C TRP A 514 14.42 1.99 15.14
N ASP A 515 14.18 3.08 15.86
CA ASP A 515 13.03 3.96 15.69
C ASP A 515 13.43 5.34 15.14
N ASP A 516 14.67 5.52 14.62
CA ASP A 516 15.10 6.77 13.98
C ASP A 516 14.17 7.13 12.81
N PRO A 517 13.56 8.34 12.78
CA PRO A 517 12.59 8.73 11.75
C PRO A 517 13.03 8.63 10.27
N ARG A 518 14.33 8.43 10.00
CA ARG A 518 14.87 8.21 8.64
C ARG A 518 14.76 6.75 8.18
N LEU A 519 14.53 5.81 9.09
CA LEU A 519 14.30 4.40 8.77
C LEU A 519 12.83 4.13 8.42
N TYR A 520 12.60 2.96 7.81
CA TYR A 520 11.26 2.48 7.43
C TYR A 520 10.81 1.28 8.28
N THR A 521 11.30 1.20 9.53
CA THR A 521 10.63 0.39 10.56
C THR A 521 9.28 1.02 10.90
N LEU A 522 8.28 0.24 11.30
CA LEU A 522 6.98 0.78 11.71
C LEU A 522 7.13 1.69 12.94
N GLU A 523 8.04 1.36 13.86
CA GLU A 523 8.37 2.21 15.02
C GLU A 523 8.94 3.56 14.57
N SER A 524 9.85 3.55 13.58
CA SER A 524 10.42 4.78 13.00
C SER A 524 9.36 5.63 12.31
N ILE A 525 8.48 5.01 11.53
CA ILE A 525 7.40 5.70 10.81
C ILE A 525 6.39 6.30 11.79
N LYS A 526 6.07 5.58 12.88
CA LYS A 526 5.26 6.08 13.97
C LYS A 526 5.92 7.27 14.67
N ARG A 527 7.19 7.15 15.08
CA ARG A 527 7.97 8.23 15.73
C ARG A 527 8.17 9.45 14.83
N ARG A 528 8.33 9.22 13.52
CA ARG A 528 8.36 10.28 12.49
C ARG A 528 7.07 11.10 12.49
N GLY A 529 5.97 10.54 12.97
CA GLY A 529 4.65 11.17 13.06
C GLY A 529 3.71 10.83 11.92
N VAL A 530 3.96 9.75 11.16
CA VAL A 530 3.03 9.30 10.12
C VAL A 530 1.78 8.70 10.77
N PRO A 531 0.54 9.11 10.41
CA PRO A 531 -0.67 8.50 10.95
C PRO A 531 -0.86 7.06 10.44
N PRO A 532 -1.38 6.13 11.27
CA PRO A 532 -1.65 4.75 10.85
C PRO A 532 -2.69 4.68 9.73
N GLY A 533 -3.71 5.55 9.76
CA GLY A 533 -4.70 5.67 8.69
C GLY A 533 -4.07 6.01 7.33
N ALA A 534 -3.02 6.84 7.30
CA ALA A 534 -2.31 7.16 6.07
C ALA A 534 -1.62 5.93 5.45
N ILE A 535 -1.08 5.04 6.28
CA ILE A 535 -0.44 3.80 5.85
C ILE A 535 -1.48 2.84 5.25
N LEU A 536 -2.62 2.67 5.92
CA LEU A 536 -3.70 1.80 5.44
C LEU A 536 -4.34 2.33 4.15
N SER A 537 -4.66 3.62 4.09
CA SER A 537 -5.17 4.25 2.87
C SER A 537 -4.19 4.11 1.70
N PHE A 538 -2.89 4.24 1.96
CA PHE A 538 -1.85 4.02 0.96
C PHE A 538 -1.85 2.57 0.44
N ILE A 539 -1.91 1.57 1.33
CA ILE A 539 -1.94 0.16 0.93
C ILE A 539 -3.23 -0.17 0.15
N ASN A 540 -4.39 0.34 0.59
CA ASN A 540 -5.65 0.16 -0.12
C ASN A 540 -5.59 0.73 -1.55
N THR A 541 -5.03 1.94 -1.70
CA THR A 541 -4.86 2.59 -3.01
C THR A 541 -3.95 1.80 -3.95
N LEU A 542 -2.95 1.09 -3.41
CA LEU A 542 -2.08 0.21 -4.21
C LEU A 542 -2.78 -1.08 -4.63
N GLY A 543 -3.76 -1.53 -3.84
CA GLY A 543 -4.44 -2.81 -4.02
C GLY A 543 -3.56 -4.02 -3.70
N VAL A 544 -4.16 -5.21 -3.82
CA VAL A 544 -3.48 -6.49 -3.64
C VAL A 544 -3.55 -7.28 -4.92
N THR A 545 -2.38 -7.64 -5.44
CA THR A 545 -2.20 -8.50 -6.61
C THR A 545 -1.07 -9.48 -6.32
N THR A 546 -0.87 -10.46 -7.19
CA THR A 546 0.28 -11.38 -7.12
C THR A 546 1.61 -10.72 -7.52
N SER A 547 1.59 -9.51 -8.08
CA SER A 547 2.81 -8.82 -8.53
C SER A 547 3.45 -8.03 -7.39
N THR A 548 4.77 -8.12 -7.27
CA THR A 548 5.52 -7.29 -6.31
C THR A 548 5.29 -5.81 -6.59
N THR A 549 4.95 -5.06 -5.54
CA THR A 549 4.70 -3.63 -5.64
C THR A 549 5.94 -2.87 -5.18
N ASN A 550 6.71 -2.34 -6.13
CA ASN A 550 7.87 -1.49 -5.84
C ASN A 550 7.45 -0.02 -5.89
N ILE A 551 7.52 0.67 -4.75
CA ILE A 551 7.09 2.07 -4.63
C ILE A 551 8.23 2.93 -4.12
N GLN A 552 8.45 4.07 -4.79
CA GLN A 552 9.42 5.06 -4.34
C GLN A 552 8.96 5.71 -3.03
N VAL A 553 9.92 6.01 -2.14
CA VAL A 553 9.68 6.77 -0.90
C VAL A 553 8.84 8.02 -1.14
N VAL A 554 9.15 8.79 -2.19
CA VAL A 554 8.44 10.03 -2.54
C VAL A 554 6.93 9.82 -2.69
N ARG A 555 6.52 8.70 -3.29
CA ARG A 555 5.10 8.38 -3.49
C ARG A 555 4.41 8.04 -2.17
N PHE A 556 5.09 7.36 -1.25
CA PHE A 556 4.58 7.13 0.10
C PHE A 556 4.42 8.45 0.86
N GLU A 557 5.44 9.32 0.83
CA GLU A 557 5.38 10.64 1.47
C GLU A 557 4.28 11.54 0.89
N SER A 558 4.00 11.42 -0.41
CA SER A 558 2.88 12.11 -1.05
C SER A 558 1.52 11.68 -0.49
N ALA A 559 1.32 10.37 -0.28
CA ALA A 559 0.10 9.86 0.36
C ALA A 559 -0.02 10.35 1.81
N VAL A 560 1.08 10.33 2.56
CA VAL A 560 1.11 10.88 3.94
C VAL A 560 0.75 12.37 3.95
N ARG A 561 1.31 13.15 3.03
CA ARG A 561 1.03 14.59 2.89
C ARG A 561 -0.45 14.87 2.61
N GLN A 562 -1.06 14.12 1.69
CA GLN A 562 -2.49 14.27 1.38
C GLN A 562 -3.36 13.94 2.59
N TYR A 563 -3.02 12.91 3.35
CA TYR A 563 -3.72 12.55 4.58
C TYR A 563 -3.58 13.64 5.66
N LEU A 564 -2.37 14.16 5.87
CA LEU A 564 -2.13 15.22 6.87
C LEU A 564 -2.79 16.55 6.48
N ASP A 565 -2.87 16.88 5.19
CA ASP A 565 -3.51 18.11 4.71
C ASP A 565 -5.00 18.18 5.07
N VAL A 566 -5.68 17.06 5.32
CA VAL A 566 -7.08 17.05 5.78
C VAL A 566 -7.21 16.82 7.29
N THR A 567 -6.28 16.10 7.91
CA THR A 567 -6.39 15.67 9.32
C THR A 567 -5.67 16.54 10.34
N THR A 568 -4.82 17.49 9.92
CA THR A 568 -4.03 18.32 10.84
C THR A 568 -4.45 19.79 10.92
N PRO A 569 -4.31 20.43 12.10
CA PRO A 569 -4.44 21.88 12.28
C PRO A 569 -3.19 22.58 11.73
N ARG A 570 -3.28 23.89 11.50
CA ARG A 570 -2.19 24.73 11.01
C ARG A 570 -1.72 25.67 12.11
N LEU A 571 -0.44 25.61 12.42
CA LEU A 571 0.22 26.46 13.39
C LEU A 571 1.32 27.33 12.76
N MET A 572 1.64 28.44 13.40
CA MET A 572 2.79 29.29 13.05
C MET A 572 4.03 28.84 13.82
N VAL A 573 5.06 28.47 13.08
CA VAL A 573 6.40 28.13 13.57
C VAL A 573 7.41 28.99 12.81
N LEU A 574 8.39 29.53 13.53
CA LEU A 574 9.52 30.27 12.98
C LEU A 574 10.79 29.48 13.32
N LEU A 575 11.51 29.03 12.30
CA LEU A 575 12.70 28.20 12.49
C LEU A 575 13.86 29.05 12.98
N GLU A 576 14.03 30.22 12.37
CA GLU A 576 15.02 31.23 12.72
C GLU A 576 14.30 32.56 13.03
N PRO A 577 13.81 32.78 14.25
CA PRO A 577 13.04 33.97 14.57
C PRO A 577 13.90 35.25 14.57
N VAL A 578 13.39 36.29 13.91
CA VAL A 578 13.94 37.66 13.96
C VAL A 578 12.91 38.59 14.60
N LEU A 579 13.35 39.37 15.58
CA LEU A 579 12.51 40.34 16.26
C LEU A 579 12.16 41.51 15.33
N CYS A 580 10.88 41.82 15.23
CA CYS A 580 10.35 43.01 14.60
C CYS A 580 9.71 43.92 15.66
N GLU A 581 9.93 45.23 15.54
CA GLU A 581 9.36 46.25 16.43
C GLU A 581 8.68 47.34 15.60
N ILE A 582 7.42 47.62 15.90
CA ILE A 582 6.62 48.63 15.20
C ILE A 582 6.92 50.02 15.78
N ASP A 583 7.37 50.94 14.95
CA ASP A 583 7.79 52.28 15.38
C ASP A 583 6.62 53.23 15.64
N ASN A 584 5.61 53.21 14.76
CA ASN A 584 4.52 54.18 14.73
C ASN A 584 3.26 53.73 15.48
N VAL A 585 3.42 52.98 16.58
CA VAL A 585 2.36 52.58 17.51
C VAL A 585 2.83 52.72 18.96
N ASP A 586 1.87 52.88 19.88
CA ASP A 586 2.13 52.98 21.31
C ASP A 586 2.70 51.68 21.89
N ASP A 587 3.40 51.77 23.03
CA ASP A 587 4.06 50.62 23.67
C ASP A 587 3.09 49.54 24.16
N ASP A 588 1.86 49.92 24.48
CA ASP A 588 0.76 49.04 24.89
C ASP A 588 -0.12 48.58 23.72
N PHE A 589 0.29 48.84 22.47
CA PHE A 589 -0.44 48.43 21.28
C PHE A 589 -0.65 46.91 21.24
N GLU A 590 -1.93 46.51 21.14
CA GLU A 590 -2.37 45.13 20.98
C GLU A 590 -3.56 45.03 20.03
N GLU A 591 -3.55 44.00 19.19
CA GLU A 591 -4.69 43.57 18.38
C GLU A 591 -4.88 42.07 18.54
N VAL A 592 -6.07 41.65 18.96
CA VAL A 592 -6.41 40.23 19.03
C VAL A 592 -6.82 39.74 17.66
N VAL A 593 -6.04 38.80 17.13
CA VAL A 593 -6.27 38.17 15.83
C VAL A 593 -6.88 36.80 16.04
N GLU A 594 -8.06 36.58 15.45
CA GLU A 594 -8.71 35.28 15.43
C GLU A 594 -8.31 34.50 14.17
N MET A 595 -7.82 33.27 14.37
CA MET A 595 -7.34 32.40 13.30
C MET A 595 -7.96 31.02 13.42
N SER A 596 -8.63 30.56 12.36
CA SER A 596 -9.04 29.16 12.25
C SER A 596 -7.80 28.25 12.24
N TYR A 597 -7.88 27.11 12.92
CA TYR A 597 -6.82 26.10 12.84
C TYR A 597 -6.72 25.51 11.45
N LYS A 598 -7.80 25.48 10.67
CA LYS A 598 -7.79 25.05 9.28
C LYS A 598 -8.55 26.04 8.41
N PRO A 599 -8.12 26.33 7.17
CA PRO A 599 -8.91 27.15 6.26
C PRO A 599 -10.15 26.39 5.78
N GLY A 600 -11.20 27.14 5.46
CA GLY A 600 -12.54 26.60 5.24
C GLY A 600 -13.31 26.59 6.55
N SER A 601 -14.64 26.58 6.48
CA SER A 601 -15.55 26.59 7.63
C SER A 601 -15.58 25.25 8.37
N ASP A 602 -14.41 24.64 8.61
CA ASP A 602 -14.30 23.34 9.25
C ASP A 602 -14.31 23.50 10.76
N GLU A 603 -15.51 23.47 11.33
CA GLU A 603 -15.76 23.61 12.78
C GLU A 603 -15.03 22.54 13.61
N LYS A 604 -14.63 21.40 13.01
CA LYS A 604 -13.97 20.28 13.71
C LYS A 604 -12.63 20.69 14.34
N PHE A 605 -11.90 21.60 13.71
CA PHE A 605 -10.62 22.07 14.23
C PHE A 605 -10.77 23.25 15.19
N GLY A 606 -11.78 24.09 14.98
CA GLY A 606 -12.03 25.29 15.77
C GLY A 606 -11.11 26.47 15.40
N VAL A 607 -11.08 27.47 16.28
CA VAL A 607 -10.32 28.71 16.14
C VAL A 607 -9.39 28.92 17.33
N ARG A 608 -8.36 29.74 17.14
CA ARG A 608 -7.48 30.25 18.19
C ARG A 608 -7.40 31.76 18.12
N LYS A 609 -7.08 32.39 19.24
CA LYS A 609 -6.85 33.83 19.35
C LYS A 609 -5.39 34.08 19.67
N LEU A 610 -4.78 35.03 18.96
CA LEU A 610 -3.39 35.41 19.11
C LEU A 610 -3.31 36.92 19.28
N THR A 611 -2.52 37.37 20.24
CA THR A 611 -2.23 38.79 20.42
C THR A 611 -1.10 39.24 19.48
N PHE A 612 -1.42 40.11 18.52
CA PHE A 612 -0.45 40.92 17.79
C PHE A 612 -0.11 42.15 18.62
N SER A 613 1.16 42.41 18.85
CA SER A 613 1.63 43.50 19.72
C SER A 613 2.70 44.34 19.02
N LYS A 614 3.14 45.44 19.63
CA LYS A 614 4.26 46.27 19.13
C LYS A 614 5.49 45.46 18.73
N ARG A 615 5.77 44.37 19.47
CA ARG A 615 6.83 43.41 19.16
C ARG A 615 6.26 42.07 18.72
N PHE A 616 6.86 41.52 17.67
CA PHE A 616 6.54 40.23 17.10
C PHE A 616 7.77 39.65 16.40
N TYR A 617 7.72 38.38 16.06
CA TYR A 617 8.79 37.69 15.34
C TYR A 617 8.32 37.28 13.95
N ILE A 618 9.24 37.29 12.99
CA ILE A 618 9.10 36.66 11.68
C ILE A 618 10.26 35.69 11.46
N ASP A 619 10.19 34.86 10.42
CA ASP A 619 11.30 33.98 10.07
C ASP A 619 12.41 34.77 9.36
N ARG A 620 13.67 34.46 9.63
CA ARG A 620 14.84 35.12 9.04
C ARG A 620 14.82 35.09 7.52
N SER A 621 14.27 34.02 6.94
CA SER A 621 14.13 33.82 5.49
C SER A 621 13.05 34.71 4.84
N ASP A 622 12.25 35.41 5.64
CA ASP A 622 11.22 36.34 5.19
C ASP A 622 11.67 37.82 5.17
N TYR A 623 12.95 38.09 5.49
CA TYR A 623 13.60 39.38 5.25
C TYR A 623 14.85 39.26 4.37
N ARG A 624 15.01 40.18 3.41
CA ARG A 624 16.25 40.39 2.61
C ARG A 624 16.52 41.88 2.38
N ASP A 625 17.80 42.23 2.26
CA ASP A 625 18.22 43.59 1.90
C ASP A 625 17.96 43.91 0.43
N GLU A 626 18.12 42.92 -0.44
CA GLU A 626 17.91 43.04 -1.88
C GLU A 626 16.76 42.14 -2.35
N VAL A 627 15.98 42.66 -3.30
CA VAL A 627 14.81 41.99 -3.87
C VAL A 627 15.14 41.52 -5.28
N ASP A 628 15.06 40.22 -5.51
CA ASP A 628 14.94 39.66 -6.86
C ASP A 628 13.46 39.54 -7.28
N LYS A 629 13.20 39.24 -8.57
CA LYS A 629 11.83 39.15 -9.10
C LYS A 629 10.99 38.03 -8.46
N GLU A 630 11.62 37.02 -7.88
CA GLU A 630 10.97 35.85 -7.27
C GLU A 630 10.77 36.01 -5.75
N TYR A 631 11.29 37.10 -5.16
CA TYR A 631 11.19 37.38 -3.74
C TYR A 631 9.99 38.30 -3.42
N PHE A 632 8.98 37.73 -2.77
CA PHE A 632 7.71 38.41 -2.47
C PHE A 632 7.53 38.85 -1.02
N ARG A 633 8.53 38.66 -0.15
CA ARG A 633 8.45 38.91 1.30
C ARG A 633 9.07 40.26 1.68
N LEU A 634 9.36 40.50 2.96
CA LEU A 634 9.78 41.80 3.47
C LEU A 634 11.17 42.19 2.95
N ALA A 635 11.29 43.42 2.47
CA ALA A 635 12.55 44.05 2.09
C ALA A 635 12.38 45.59 2.07
N PRO A 636 13.48 46.37 2.06
CA PRO A 636 13.40 47.82 1.88
C PRO A 636 12.57 48.20 0.64
N GLY A 637 11.57 49.06 0.83
CA GLY A 637 10.64 49.48 -0.24
C GLY A 637 9.60 48.42 -0.67
N GLN A 638 9.60 47.22 -0.07
CA GLN A 638 8.64 46.15 -0.34
C GLN A 638 7.94 45.71 0.97
N PRO A 639 6.75 46.26 1.27
CA PRO A 639 5.95 45.84 2.41
C PRO A 639 5.46 44.39 2.29
N VAL A 640 5.21 43.76 3.43
CA VAL A 640 4.63 42.40 3.51
C VAL A 640 3.35 42.41 4.36
N GLY A 641 2.42 41.53 4.02
CA GLY A 641 1.27 41.26 4.88
C GLY A 641 1.63 40.26 5.96
N LEU A 642 1.06 40.42 7.15
CA LEU A 642 1.12 39.41 8.20
C LEU A 642 -0.21 38.65 8.23
N MET A 643 -0.18 37.32 8.36
CA MET A 643 -1.39 36.51 8.30
C MET A 643 -2.44 36.98 9.31
N LYS A 644 -3.64 37.32 8.80
CA LYS A 644 -4.82 37.78 9.57
C LYS A 644 -4.65 39.11 10.33
N VAL A 645 -3.51 39.77 10.23
CA VAL A 645 -3.32 41.15 10.71
C VAL A 645 -3.92 42.12 9.69
N PRO A 646 -4.67 43.17 10.11
CA PRO A 646 -5.37 44.08 9.21
C PRO A 646 -4.49 44.87 8.23
N PHE A 647 -3.30 45.30 8.66
CA PHE A 647 -2.43 46.18 7.87
C PHE A 647 -1.06 45.55 7.59
N ASN A 648 -0.38 46.05 6.56
CA ASN A 648 0.97 45.60 6.19
C ASN A 648 2.02 46.17 7.14
N VAL A 649 3.21 45.59 7.10
CA VAL A 649 4.41 46.15 7.71
C VAL A 649 5.45 46.51 6.64
N SER A 650 6.09 47.65 6.80
CA SER A 650 7.13 48.16 5.90
C SER A 650 8.44 48.44 6.66
N VAL A 651 9.59 48.13 6.06
CA VAL A 651 10.91 48.29 6.71
C VAL A 651 11.22 49.77 6.91
N LYS A 652 11.53 50.16 8.15
CA LYS A 652 12.07 51.48 8.50
C LYS A 652 13.59 51.40 8.70
N GLU A 653 14.04 50.46 9.52
CA GLU A 653 15.46 50.31 9.90
C GLU A 653 15.77 48.85 10.20
N VAL A 654 17.01 48.43 9.95
CA VAL A 654 17.48 47.06 10.21
C VAL A 654 18.71 47.14 11.11
N ILE A 655 18.62 46.57 12.29
CA ILE A 655 19.66 46.57 13.31
C ILE A 655 20.44 45.26 13.24
N ARG A 656 21.77 45.38 13.29
CA ARG A 656 22.70 44.26 13.14
C ARG A 656 23.68 44.19 14.30
N ASP A 657 24.17 42.98 14.57
CA ASP A 657 25.29 42.77 15.47
C ASP A 657 26.63 43.10 14.79
N ALA A 658 27.73 42.99 15.56
CA ALA A 658 29.09 43.24 15.06
C ALA A 658 29.53 42.29 13.93
N SER A 659 28.87 41.14 13.80
CA SER A 659 29.13 40.14 12.75
C SER A 659 28.26 40.38 11.50
N GLY A 660 27.39 41.40 11.51
CA GLY A 660 26.48 41.73 10.43
C GLY A 660 25.17 40.94 10.42
N ASN A 661 24.90 40.11 11.44
CA ASN A 661 23.64 39.38 11.56
C ASN A 661 22.51 40.30 12.00
N ILE A 662 21.31 40.07 11.47
CA ILE A 662 20.14 40.87 11.81
C ILE A 662 19.63 40.43 13.18
N THR A 663 19.53 41.39 14.11
CA THR A 663 19.04 41.16 15.47
C THR A 663 17.64 41.74 15.67
N LYS A 664 17.32 42.86 15.01
CA LYS A 664 16.00 43.50 15.07
C LYS A 664 15.69 44.24 13.78
N ILE A 665 14.43 44.20 13.35
CA ILE A 665 13.92 45.00 12.23
C ILE A 665 12.88 45.98 12.77
N ILE A 666 13.13 47.27 12.62
CA ILE A 666 12.14 48.30 12.91
C ILE A 666 11.24 48.45 11.68
N VAL A 667 9.93 48.39 11.90
CA VAL A 667 8.93 48.48 10.83
C VAL A 667 7.90 49.57 11.13
N ASN A 668 7.25 50.08 10.08
CA ASN A 668 6.01 50.86 10.23
C ASN A 668 4.81 49.93 10.02
N TYR A 669 3.72 50.24 10.71
CA TYR A 669 2.41 49.63 10.52
C TYR A 669 1.57 50.52 9.60
N ASP A 670 1.30 50.03 8.39
CA ASP A 670 0.86 50.83 7.26
C ASP A 670 -0.68 51.05 7.24
N LYS A 671 -1.25 51.67 8.29
CA LYS A 671 -2.70 51.88 8.42
C LYS A 671 -3.34 52.66 7.27
N ASP A 672 -2.60 53.63 6.72
CA ASP A 672 -3.09 54.53 5.67
C ASP A 672 -2.83 54.02 4.24
N ILE A 673 -2.07 52.92 4.08
CA ILE A 673 -1.66 52.41 2.77
C ILE A 673 -2.49 51.18 2.40
N LYS A 674 -3.47 51.35 1.51
CA LYS A 674 -4.36 50.27 1.04
C LYS A 674 -3.75 49.34 -0.03
N LYS A 675 -2.44 49.40 -0.26
CA LYS A 675 -1.79 48.60 -1.30
C LYS A 675 -1.74 47.13 -0.85
N LYS A 676 -2.34 46.24 -1.63
CA LYS A 676 -2.29 44.80 -1.36
C LYS A 676 -0.84 44.31 -1.39
N PRO A 677 -0.36 43.58 -0.36
CA PRO A 677 1.00 43.05 -0.34
C PRO A 677 1.15 41.93 -1.38
N LYS A 678 2.39 41.63 -1.77
CA LYS A 678 2.67 40.53 -2.70
C LYS A 678 2.37 39.15 -2.08
N THR A 679 2.52 39.03 -0.76
CA THR A 679 2.21 37.81 -0.02
C THR A 679 1.94 38.09 1.46
N TYR A 680 1.47 37.07 2.17
CA TYR A 680 1.27 37.08 3.62
C TYR A 680 2.17 36.03 4.28
N ILE A 681 2.94 36.44 5.28
CA ILE A 681 3.86 35.57 6.03
C ILE A 681 3.33 35.25 7.42
N GLN A 682 3.78 34.12 7.99
CA GLN A 682 3.52 33.80 9.39
C GLN A 682 4.32 34.72 10.31
N TRP A 683 3.85 34.86 11.55
CA TRP A 683 4.45 35.67 12.59
C TRP A 683 4.12 35.06 13.95
N VAL A 684 4.86 35.43 15.00
CA VAL A 684 4.53 35.07 16.38
C VAL A 684 4.66 36.31 17.25
N GLY A 685 3.57 36.75 17.87
CA GLY A 685 3.59 37.91 18.77
C GLY A 685 4.43 37.63 20.02
N GLU A 686 5.10 38.64 20.57
CA GLU A 686 6.02 38.49 21.73
C GLU A 686 5.34 37.82 22.93
N LYS A 687 4.04 38.09 23.14
CA LYS A 687 3.23 37.51 24.22
C LYS A 687 2.75 36.07 23.96
N ASN A 688 2.93 35.55 22.74
CA ASN A 688 2.48 34.20 22.33
C ASN A 688 3.65 33.28 21.96
N VAL A 689 4.83 33.50 22.53
CA VAL A 689 6.02 32.71 22.21
C VAL A 689 6.10 31.48 23.10
N LYS A 690 6.25 30.30 22.50
CA LYS A 690 6.80 29.10 23.16
C LYS A 690 8.11 28.72 22.48
N GLN A 691 9.14 28.52 23.30
CA GLN A 691 10.46 28.11 22.81
C GLN A 691 10.44 26.64 22.42
N VAL A 692 11.05 26.32 21.27
CA VAL A 692 11.27 24.95 20.82
C VAL A 692 12.75 24.64 20.98
N LYS A 693 13.06 23.63 21.79
CA LYS A 693 14.44 23.23 22.08
C LYS A 693 15.17 22.81 20.80
N GLU A 694 14.54 21.94 20.02
CA GLU A 694 15.06 21.42 18.76
C GLU A 694 13.94 21.15 17.76
N VAL A 695 14.16 21.55 16.50
CA VAL A 695 13.39 21.09 15.35
C VAL A 695 14.29 20.19 14.51
N ARG A 696 13.89 18.92 14.38
CA ARG A 696 14.60 17.89 13.63
C ARG A 696 14.00 17.76 12.25
N ILE A 697 14.75 18.18 11.25
CA ILE A 697 14.40 18.16 9.84
C ILE A 697 15.05 16.93 9.19
N TYR A 698 14.25 15.91 8.92
CA TYR A 698 14.71 14.68 8.27
C TYR A 698 14.58 14.79 6.74
N ASN A 699 15.67 14.55 6.03
CA ASN A 699 15.74 14.36 4.58
C ASN A 699 15.96 12.87 4.25
N GLN A 700 16.09 12.52 2.97
CA GLN A 700 16.38 11.14 2.57
C GLN A 700 17.69 10.67 3.21
N LEU A 701 17.69 9.44 3.76
CA LEU A 701 18.88 8.83 4.36
C LEU A 701 19.95 8.47 3.33
N PHE A 702 19.53 8.19 2.10
CA PHE A 702 20.39 7.80 1.00
C PHE A 702 20.27 8.79 -0.16
N HIS A 703 21.35 8.95 -0.92
CA HIS A 703 21.35 9.79 -2.13
C HIS A 703 20.60 9.11 -3.29
N SER A 704 20.69 7.78 -3.42
CA SER A 704 20.12 7.06 -4.55
C SER A 704 18.79 6.35 -4.24
N GLU A 705 18.01 6.06 -5.28
CA GLU A 705 16.82 5.22 -5.16
C GLU A 705 17.14 3.73 -4.90
N ASN A 706 18.38 3.29 -5.12
CA ASN A 706 18.81 1.92 -4.89
C ASN A 706 20.16 1.87 -4.15
N PRO A 707 20.18 2.20 -2.85
CA PRO A 707 21.42 2.24 -2.06
C PRO A 707 22.12 0.87 -2.02
N SER A 708 21.37 -0.22 -2.18
CA SER A 708 21.95 -1.57 -2.18
C SER A 708 22.83 -1.87 -3.39
N ALA A 709 22.74 -1.09 -4.48
CA ALA A 709 23.52 -1.26 -5.70
C ALA A 709 24.74 -0.33 -5.78
N HIS A 710 25.03 0.46 -4.73
CA HIS A 710 26.21 1.31 -4.70
C HIS A 710 27.50 0.47 -4.76
N VAL A 711 28.45 0.86 -5.62
CA VAL A 711 29.67 0.08 -5.94
C VAL A 711 30.49 -0.25 -4.69
N ASP A 712 30.69 0.74 -3.83
CA ASP A 712 31.46 0.59 -2.58
C ASP A 712 30.61 0.09 -1.39
N GLY A 713 29.40 -0.40 -1.66
CA GLY A 713 28.43 -0.80 -0.66
C GLY A 713 27.51 0.33 -0.20
N PHE A 714 26.39 -0.06 0.42
CA PHE A 714 25.27 0.85 0.69
C PHE A 714 25.54 1.96 1.71
N LEU A 715 26.59 1.84 2.53
CA LEU A 715 26.95 2.88 3.51
C LEU A 715 27.56 4.11 2.82
N SER A 716 28.19 3.92 1.67
CA SER A 716 28.77 5.01 0.88
C SER A 716 27.71 5.86 0.16
N ASP A 717 26.45 5.40 0.14
CA ASP A 717 25.32 6.13 -0.44
C ASP A 717 24.56 6.96 0.63
N ILE A 718 25.04 7.02 1.87
CA ILE A 718 24.39 7.76 2.95
C ILE A 718 24.50 9.26 2.69
N ASN A 719 23.37 9.94 2.85
CA ASN A 719 23.29 11.39 2.79
C ASN A 719 23.64 12.00 4.16
N GLU A 720 24.74 12.75 4.19
CA GLU A 720 25.21 13.47 5.39
C GLU A 720 24.20 14.54 5.84
N ASP A 721 23.48 15.16 4.90
CA ASP A 721 22.42 16.14 5.16
C ASP A 721 21.05 15.49 5.45
N SER A 722 21.03 14.19 5.79
CA SER A 722 19.80 13.46 6.09
C SER A 722 19.10 13.93 7.38
N LEU A 723 19.81 14.61 8.28
CA LEU A 723 19.25 15.21 9.49
C LEU A 723 19.85 16.60 9.72
N GLU A 724 18.99 17.61 9.69
CA GLU A 724 19.29 18.96 10.13
C GLU A 724 18.60 19.23 11.48
N VAL A 725 19.35 19.77 12.45
CA VAL A 725 18.81 20.11 13.79
C VAL A 725 18.84 21.62 13.95
N VAL A 726 17.67 22.24 13.94
CA VAL A 726 17.49 23.68 14.15
C VAL A 726 17.23 23.94 15.63
N LYS A 727 17.91 24.92 16.21
CA LYS A 727 17.75 25.36 17.60
C LYS A 727 17.28 26.81 17.66
N GLY A 728 16.62 27.18 18.76
CA GLY A 728 16.13 28.56 18.95
C GLY A 728 14.89 28.89 18.13
N SER A 729 14.21 27.88 17.59
CA SER A 729 12.92 28.04 16.91
C SER A 729 11.82 28.39 17.91
N ILE A 730 10.77 29.05 17.44
CA ILE A 730 9.61 29.38 18.25
C ILE A 730 8.31 28.95 17.57
N ILE A 731 7.31 28.63 18.40
CA ILE A 731 5.96 28.27 17.98
C ILE A 731 4.95 29.14 18.73
N GLU A 732 3.80 29.40 18.11
CA GLU A 732 2.70 30.09 18.79
C GLU A 732 2.21 29.28 20.02
N SER A 733 2.33 29.84 21.21
CA SER A 733 2.05 29.15 22.48
C SER A 733 0.58 28.78 22.62
N ALA A 734 -0.32 29.75 22.48
CA ALA A 734 -1.77 29.56 22.65
C ALA A 734 -2.33 28.48 21.70
N GLY A 735 -1.88 28.47 20.45
CA GLY A 735 -2.28 27.46 19.47
C GLY A 735 -1.68 26.09 19.76
N PHE A 736 -0.39 26.03 20.07
CA PHE A 736 0.30 24.77 20.33
C PHE A 736 -0.20 24.08 21.59
N ASP A 737 -0.38 24.81 22.70
CA ASP A 737 -0.82 24.24 23.98
C ASP A 737 -2.25 23.67 23.88
N ASP A 738 -3.15 24.33 23.14
CA ASP A 738 -4.50 23.81 22.86
C ASP A 738 -4.44 22.54 22.02
N ILE A 739 -3.68 22.52 20.92
CA ILE A 739 -3.52 21.33 20.09
C ILE A 739 -2.88 20.18 20.88
N GLN A 740 -1.84 20.45 21.67
CA GLN A 740 -1.20 19.45 22.52
C GLN A 740 -2.18 18.85 23.54
N LYS A 741 -3.06 19.67 24.13
CA LYS A 741 -4.08 19.22 25.08
C LYS A 741 -5.16 18.37 24.42
N ARG A 742 -5.58 18.75 23.21
CA ARG A 742 -6.64 18.07 22.44
C ARG A 742 -6.15 16.86 21.65
N SER A 743 -4.84 16.75 21.42
CA SER A 743 -4.26 15.62 20.69
C SER A 743 -4.31 14.31 21.49
N PRO A 744 -4.55 13.17 20.82
CA PRO A 744 -4.75 12.99 19.38
C PRO A 744 -6.11 13.55 18.96
N LEU A 745 -6.11 14.42 17.94
CA LEU A 745 -7.36 15.03 17.47
C LEU A 745 -8.32 13.98 16.88
N ASN A 746 -7.78 12.87 16.36
CA ASN A 746 -8.55 11.78 15.75
C ASN A 746 -9.55 12.27 14.68
N ILE A 747 -9.20 13.34 13.97
CA ILE A 747 -9.97 13.85 12.84
C ILE A 747 -9.66 12.94 11.66
N GLY A 748 -10.67 12.20 11.23
CA GLY A 748 -10.57 11.27 10.12
C GLY A 748 -10.77 11.94 8.75
N VAL A 749 -10.45 11.19 7.70
CA VAL A 749 -10.81 11.50 6.32
C VAL A 749 -12.27 11.13 6.12
N GLU A 750 -13.10 12.08 5.68
CA GLU A 750 -14.53 11.86 5.48
C GLU A 750 -14.80 10.70 4.51
N GLY A 751 -15.70 9.79 4.91
CA GLY A 751 -16.07 8.61 4.12
C GLY A 751 -15.08 7.45 4.14
N SER A 752 -13.88 7.60 4.73
CA SER A 752 -12.88 6.53 4.73
C SER A 752 -13.11 5.48 5.82
N GLU A 753 -13.02 4.19 5.45
CA GLU A 753 -13.01 3.07 6.39
C GLU A 753 -11.70 2.94 7.21
N PHE A 754 -10.65 3.68 6.83
CA PHE A 754 -9.31 3.62 7.43
C PHE A 754 -9.05 4.72 8.47
N ASN A 755 -10.10 5.24 9.09
CA ASN A 755 -10.01 6.20 10.19
C ASN A 755 -9.67 5.51 11.51
N ILE A 756 -8.37 5.30 11.73
CA ILE A 756 -7.86 4.65 12.95
C ILE A 756 -7.81 5.64 14.10
N LYS A 757 -8.46 5.29 15.22
CA LYS A 757 -8.42 6.06 16.46
C LYS A 757 -7.11 5.79 17.21
N GLU A 758 -6.26 6.80 17.30
CA GLU A 758 -4.99 6.72 18.01
C GLU A 758 -5.16 7.00 19.51
N LYS A 759 -4.30 6.35 20.31
CA LYS A 759 -4.11 6.62 21.73
C LYS A 759 -3.18 7.84 21.90
N LYS A 760 -3.22 8.49 23.07
CA LYS A 760 -2.37 9.64 23.35
C LYS A 760 -0.89 9.28 23.34
N GLY A 761 -0.12 10.02 22.56
CA GLY A 761 1.33 9.90 22.41
C GLY A 761 1.92 11.20 21.86
N ALA A 762 3.22 11.42 22.04
CA ALA A 762 3.91 12.62 21.55
C ALA A 762 3.75 12.79 20.03
N GLU A 763 3.91 11.69 19.29
CA GLU A 763 3.81 11.61 17.84
C GLU A 763 2.42 11.97 17.30
N THR A 764 1.40 11.95 18.18
CA THR A 764 0.01 12.27 17.83
C THR A 764 -0.31 13.76 17.93
N VAL A 765 0.60 14.56 18.50
CA VAL A 765 0.54 16.03 18.49
C VAL A 765 1.03 16.51 17.12
N ARG A 766 0.19 16.31 16.10
CA ARG A 766 0.51 16.62 14.69
C ARG A 766 -0.09 17.95 14.28
N PHE A 767 0.67 18.71 13.50
CA PHE A 767 0.21 19.96 12.92
C PHE A 767 0.99 20.29 11.65
N GLN A 768 0.41 21.14 10.81
CA GLN A 768 1.10 21.80 9.73
C GLN A 768 1.75 23.08 10.25
N ALA A 769 3.07 23.19 10.20
CA ALA A 769 3.76 24.47 10.31
C ALA A 769 3.56 25.24 9.00
N LEU A 770 2.86 26.37 9.07
CA LEU A 770 2.52 27.18 7.91
C LEU A 770 3.76 27.52 7.09
N ARG A 771 3.66 27.33 5.77
CA ARG A 771 4.73 27.54 4.77
C ARG A 771 5.98 26.65 4.90
N ILE A 772 6.06 25.75 5.89
CA ILE A 772 7.23 24.90 6.14
C ILE A 772 6.95 23.43 5.82
N GLY A 773 6.04 22.79 6.56
CA GLY A 773 5.85 21.34 6.47
C GLY A 773 4.89 20.82 7.54
N TYR A 774 4.77 19.50 7.63
CA TYR A 774 4.02 18.83 8.69
C TYR A 774 4.97 18.34 9.75
N PHE A 775 4.58 18.52 11.02
CA PHE A 775 5.41 18.24 12.18
C PHE A 775 4.61 17.45 13.22
N CYS A 776 5.34 16.72 14.07
CA CYS A 776 4.83 16.17 15.32
C CYS A 776 5.80 16.43 16.48
N VAL A 777 5.33 16.23 17.71
CA VAL A 777 6.19 16.24 18.89
C VAL A 777 6.94 14.91 18.97
N ASP A 778 8.26 14.97 19.15
CA ASP A 778 9.08 13.77 19.34
C ASP A 778 8.95 13.20 20.77
N LYS A 779 9.12 11.89 20.90
CA LYS A 779 9.08 11.20 22.19
C LYS A 779 10.13 11.69 23.20
N ASP A 780 11.23 12.30 22.73
CA ASP A 780 12.28 12.87 23.58
C ASP A 780 11.88 14.24 24.19
N SER A 781 10.67 14.73 23.93
CA SER A 781 10.17 15.99 24.51
C SER A 781 9.80 15.82 25.98
N GLU A 782 10.32 16.67 26.85
CA GLU A 782 10.11 16.59 28.31
C GLU A 782 9.74 17.96 28.91
N GLY A 783 8.58 18.06 29.54
CA GLY A 783 8.10 19.32 30.14
C GLY A 783 8.05 20.46 29.11
N GLU A 784 8.75 21.55 29.38
CA GLU A 784 8.87 22.70 28.46
C GLU A 784 9.89 22.49 27.34
N ASN A 785 10.68 21.41 27.37
CA ASN A 785 11.67 21.10 26.33
C ASN A 785 11.00 20.44 25.12
N VAL A 786 10.27 21.22 24.34
CA VAL A 786 9.59 20.74 23.14
C VAL A 786 10.61 20.39 22.05
N ILE A 787 10.53 19.18 21.51
CA ILE A 787 11.30 18.72 20.35
C ILE A 787 10.31 18.35 19.25
N LEU A 788 10.52 18.89 18.05
CA LEU A 788 9.65 18.66 16.90
C LEU A 788 10.35 17.82 15.83
N ASN A 789 9.65 16.83 15.29
CA ASN A 789 10.09 16.08 14.10
C ASN A 789 9.32 16.57 12.88
N ARG A 790 10.01 16.87 11.78
CA ARG A 790 9.36 17.07 10.48
C ARG A 790 8.90 15.72 9.93
N ILE A 791 7.59 15.56 9.75
CA ILE A 791 6.98 14.37 9.16
C ILE A 791 7.26 14.36 7.65
N VAL A 792 6.83 15.41 6.94
CA VAL A 792 6.95 15.56 5.48
C VAL A 792 6.85 17.04 5.09
N THR A 793 7.46 17.42 3.96
CA THR A 793 7.39 18.77 3.38
C THR A 793 6.00 19.11 2.83
N LEU A 794 5.68 20.40 2.63
CA LEU A 794 4.39 20.82 2.03
C LEU A 794 4.24 20.47 0.55
N LYS A 795 5.33 20.45 -0.19
CA LYS A 795 5.39 20.09 -1.61
C LYS A 795 6.64 19.29 -1.87
N GLU A 796 6.61 18.50 -2.92
CA GLU A 796 7.80 17.87 -3.48
C GLU A 796 8.71 18.98 -4.03
N ASP A 797 9.97 18.98 -3.62
CA ASP A 797 10.94 19.94 -4.15
C ASP A 797 11.41 19.40 -5.50
N ALA A 798 10.92 19.96 -6.60
CA ALA A 798 11.24 19.47 -7.95
C ALA A 798 12.72 19.65 -8.33
N ALA A 799 13.51 20.32 -7.48
CA ALA A 799 14.92 20.64 -7.69
C ALA A 799 15.87 19.99 -6.67
N LYS A 800 15.36 19.24 -5.69
CA LYS A 800 16.17 18.51 -4.69
C LYS A 800 15.90 17.02 -4.71
#